data_AF-A0A6N2HPK8-F1
#
_entry.id   AF-A0A6N2HPK8-F1
#
_cell.length_a   1.000
_cell.length_b   1.000
_cell.length_c   1.000
_cell.angle_alpha   90.00
_cell.angle_beta   90.00
_cell.angle_gamma   90.00
#
_symmetry.space_group_name_H-M   'P 1'
#
loop_
_entity.id
_entity.type
_entity.pdbx_description
1 polymer ?
#
loop_
_entity_poly.entity_id
_entity_poly.type
_entity_poly.pdbx_seq_one_letter_code
_entity_poly.pdbx_strand_id
1 'polypeptide(L)'
;MRQLAEDRRADAPDLDDSDACVPGSVNERVSAETVFTGTDRIRVLLAAAGGGKSVLLRHHLSDGAARWLAGRAHDRAHPSVPVLIRATTLAAEPLLVQALEAAVIDELGPYGLREAPTADFFTRPPYSGTPWLVMVDGLDEVSDRATRVALLERLAREGDQEPSTYRFVVATRPLPDGELTRLGPGASRFELQPFTAADLGTYAQRCFRNLPNRDGHVRRFTAGLEMSGLHELARTPLMASMLCPLYAADPARPLPEGRTGAYRSFVELLYEQNTHKSVRATHAEAIRVLTDRHQIPRDQQATEQASRLVRDELPDLIDHVAHERINGNTAPAIAILAAHLHVQRPDKVRPALWNAFLGDLLRPTGLLVERAGDFHFLHQTLLEYHAARHATRDVQARAELLARLFPRRPVPAGDDATPSRVPPSSVQSLAIDPSYLGFLLNGLLTPGDRIATDTVRALDELAAHDAVAAVRLLSHQMRMRTGLPDDFMARHFAAFSRNKELAGYRIVAAWYLAMLAGHRDEGAELLAGLVDDTALPFENRVRAATQLARLKDYRPRAAGFLLRLASDSTLPFEHRLNAGQALGRLAEYRHEVIALFASLLDRAPLPLYGDFYERMDMATVLAGWGDERGTGLLLRMTNNKGLTVRRRARAASGLARLDDERVAGPLAAMTVYDDPEDDIYGPVLAARALTWLSRYREEGARALARIASDPDAWDSLARVEAVEFLADVDGHREEALALLTRLAEAGTARRHAAKALAKRRPTA
;
A
#
# COMPACT_ATOMS: atom_id res chain seq x y z
N MET A 1 1.91 33.34 3.82
CA MET A 1 1.34 32.29 4.72
C MET A 1 0.52 31.24 3.96
N ARG A 2 -0.39 31.58 3.02
CA ARG A 2 -1.00 30.60 2.08
C ARG A 2 0.00 29.85 1.18
N GLN A 3 1.18 30.43 0.97
CA GLN A 3 2.27 29.89 0.12
C GLN A 3 2.87 28.57 0.65
N LEU A 4 3.06 28.43 1.98
CA LEU A 4 3.74 27.29 2.61
C LEU A 4 2.87 26.02 2.74
N ALA A 5 1.54 26.16 2.68
CA ALA A 5 0.59 25.05 2.84
C ALA A 5 0.32 24.28 1.53
N GLU A 6 0.51 24.91 0.35
CA GLU A 6 0.32 24.25 -0.95
C GLU A 6 1.53 23.40 -1.37
N ASP A 7 2.68 23.64 -0.74
CA ASP A 7 3.98 23.06 -1.09
C ASP A 7 4.21 21.63 -0.60
N ARG A 8 3.34 21.10 0.26
CA ARG A 8 3.48 19.75 0.85
C ARG A 8 2.62 18.68 0.16
N ARG A 9 1.94 19.02 -0.95
CA ARG A 9 1.06 18.11 -1.74
C ARG A 9 1.79 17.02 -2.53
N ALA A 10 3.04 16.72 -2.23
CA ALA A 10 3.89 15.88 -3.06
C ALA A 10 3.99 14.45 -2.53
N ASP A 11 3.48 13.49 -3.31
CA ASP A 11 3.54 12.07 -3.00
C ASP A 11 5.02 11.62 -2.87
N ALA A 12 5.34 10.81 -1.86
CA ALA A 12 6.72 10.36 -1.62
C ALA A 12 7.23 9.51 -2.81
N PRO A 13 8.54 9.54 -3.14
CA PRO A 13 9.10 8.61 -4.13
C PRO A 13 8.97 7.16 -3.65
N ASP A 14 8.56 6.26 -4.55
CA ASP A 14 8.57 4.82 -4.29
C ASP A 14 9.99 4.35 -3.94
N LEU A 15 10.08 3.62 -2.83
CA LEU A 15 11.33 3.09 -2.25
C LEU A 15 11.60 1.64 -2.66
N ASP A 16 10.72 1.02 -3.44
CA ASP A 16 10.88 -0.36 -3.92
C ASP A 16 11.75 -0.40 -5.17
N ASP A 17 12.87 -1.12 -5.06
CA ASP A 17 13.78 -1.46 -6.17
C ASP A 17 13.16 -2.49 -7.15
N SER A 18 11.94 -2.97 -6.89
CA SER A 18 11.32 -4.04 -7.70
C SER A 18 10.34 -3.59 -8.76
N ASP A 19 9.97 -2.30 -8.83
CA ASP A 19 9.19 -1.77 -9.93
C ASP A 19 10.01 -0.72 -10.68
N ALA A 20 10.94 -1.23 -11.51
CA ALA A 20 11.19 -0.61 -12.80
C ALA A 20 9.84 -0.63 -13.55
N CYS A 21 9.01 0.35 -13.25
CA CYS A 21 7.71 0.56 -13.84
C CYS A 21 7.89 0.49 -15.36
N VAL A 22 7.33 -0.56 -15.95
CA VAL A 22 7.17 -0.68 -17.40
C VAL A 22 6.60 0.66 -17.87
N PRO A 23 7.24 1.38 -18.82
CA PRO A 23 6.73 2.66 -19.30
C PRO A 23 5.38 2.40 -19.99
N GLY A 24 4.28 2.60 -19.26
CA GLY A 24 2.94 2.26 -19.75
C GLY A 24 1.80 2.33 -18.74
N SER A 25 2.01 2.13 -17.43
CA SER A 25 0.92 2.27 -16.47
C SER A 25 0.76 3.73 -16.03
N VAL A 26 -0.27 4.39 -16.53
CA VAL A 26 -0.86 5.54 -15.84
C VAL A 26 -1.23 5.03 -14.44
N ASN A 27 -0.60 5.56 -13.37
CA ASN A 27 -1.13 5.37 -12.02
C ASN A 27 -2.44 6.16 -11.92
N GLU A 28 -3.51 5.55 -12.42
CA GLU A 28 -4.85 6.12 -12.45
C GLU A 28 -5.41 6.16 -11.04
N ARG A 29 -5.91 7.33 -10.62
CA ARG A 29 -6.65 7.46 -9.36
C ARG A 29 -8.06 6.95 -9.59
N VAL A 30 -8.37 5.79 -9.03
CA VAL A 30 -9.69 5.16 -9.09
C VAL A 30 -10.43 5.29 -7.76
N SER A 31 -11.74 5.01 -7.78
CA SER A 31 -12.54 4.90 -6.54
C SER A 31 -12.02 3.74 -5.68
N ALA A 32 -12.05 3.91 -4.36
CA ALA A 32 -11.68 2.83 -3.43
C ALA A 32 -12.59 1.59 -3.59
N GLU A 33 -13.82 1.76 -4.07
CA GLU A 33 -14.74 0.65 -4.35
C GLU A 33 -14.23 -0.28 -5.45
N THR A 34 -13.40 0.24 -6.38
CA THR A 34 -12.87 -0.51 -7.51
C THR A 34 -12.06 -1.73 -7.06
N VAL A 35 -11.44 -1.72 -5.87
CA VAL A 35 -10.71 -2.90 -5.36
C VAL A 35 -11.63 -4.12 -5.20
N PHE A 36 -12.91 -3.91 -4.88
CA PHE A 36 -13.89 -4.98 -4.68
C PHE A 36 -14.63 -5.35 -5.97
N THR A 37 -14.59 -4.48 -6.99
CA THR A 37 -15.35 -4.64 -8.23
C THR A 37 -14.44 -4.89 -9.42
N GLY A 38 -14.48 -6.09 -9.99
CA GLY A 38 -13.79 -6.46 -11.23
C GLY A 38 -13.70 -7.97 -11.39
N THR A 39 -12.83 -8.50 -12.24
CA THR A 39 -12.77 -9.94 -12.56
C THR A 39 -11.55 -10.66 -12.00
N ASP A 40 -10.53 -9.93 -11.55
CA ASP A 40 -9.32 -10.54 -10.99
C ASP A 40 -9.67 -11.41 -9.77
N ARG A 41 -9.03 -12.59 -9.72
CA ARG A 41 -9.19 -13.59 -8.66
C ARG A 41 -8.64 -13.11 -7.34
N ILE A 42 -7.52 -12.40 -7.38
CA ILE A 42 -6.84 -11.85 -6.21
C ILE A 42 -6.53 -10.38 -6.46
N ARG A 43 -6.87 -9.55 -5.48
CA ARG A 43 -6.56 -8.12 -5.49
C ARG A 43 -5.90 -7.73 -4.19
N VAL A 44 -4.83 -6.93 -4.27
CA VAL A 44 -4.05 -6.52 -3.10
C VAL A 44 -4.33 -5.05 -2.82
N LEU A 45 -4.74 -4.75 -1.59
CA LEU A 45 -4.94 -3.40 -1.08
C LEU A 45 -3.77 -3.01 -0.17
N LEU A 46 -2.88 -2.16 -0.67
CA LEU A 46 -1.73 -1.63 0.04
C LEU A 46 -2.08 -0.30 0.71
N ALA A 47 -1.64 -0.15 1.96
CA ALA A 47 -1.64 1.15 2.64
C ALA A 47 -0.70 1.10 3.84
N ALA A 48 -0.19 2.26 4.24
CA ALA A 48 0.53 2.40 5.51
C ALA A 48 -0.34 2.05 6.73
N ALA A 49 0.29 1.92 7.90
CA ALA A 49 -0.39 1.72 9.17
C ALA A 49 -1.43 2.82 9.42
N GLY A 50 -2.66 2.44 9.79
CA GLY A 50 -3.74 3.41 10.02
C GLY A 50 -4.32 4.05 8.76
N GLY A 51 -3.93 3.60 7.56
CA GLY A 51 -4.43 4.08 6.26
C GLY A 51 -5.92 3.80 5.98
N GLY A 52 -6.60 3.05 6.84
CA GLY A 52 -8.04 2.79 6.72
C GLY A 52 -8.41 1.49 6.00
N LYS A 53 -7.45 0.60 5.71
CA LYS A 53 -7.70 -0.70 5.04
C LYS A 53 -8.83 -1.50 5.69
N SER A 54 -8.70 -1.81 6.98
CA SER A 54 -9.68 -2.58 7.74
C SER A 54 -11.05 -1.88 7.83
N VAL A 55 -11.06 -0.53 7.85
CA VAL A 55 -12.31 0.25 7.84
C VAL A 55 -12.99 0.14 6.48
N LEU A 56 -12.22 0.20 5.39
CA LEU A 56 -12.74 0.01 4.03
C LEU A 56 -13.31 -1.40 3.84
N LEU A 57 -12.60 -2.44 4.30
CA LEU A 57 -13.10 -3.82 4.26
C LEU A 57 -14.41 -3.98 5.04
N ARG A 58 -14.48 -3.45 6.28
CA ARG A 58 -15.71 -3.49 7.10
C ARG A 58 -16.85 -2.67 6.49
N HIS A 59 -16.55 -1.54 5.88
CA HIS A 59 -17.55 -0.74 5.19
C HIS A 59 -18.13 -1.52 4.01
N HIS A 60 -17.28 -2.19 3.22
CA HIS A 60 -17.72 -3.04 2.12
C HIS A 60 -18.53 -4.25 2.62
N LEU A 61 -18.10 -4.89 3.71
CA LEU A 61 -18.84 -5.98 4.36
C LEU A 61 -20.27 -5.52 4.72
N SER A 62 -20.39 -4.36 5.37
CA SER A 62 -21.67 -3.80 5.80
C SER A 62 -22.56 -3.39 4.63
N ASP A 63 -22.03 -2.71 3.61
CA ASP A 63 -22.79 -2.33 2.41
C ASP A 63 -23.24 -3.57 1.62
N GLY A 64 -22.34 -4.54 1.45
CA GLY A 64 -22.62 -5.80 0.78
C GLY A 64 -23.71 -6.59 1.48
N ALA A 65 -23.61 -6.76 2.81
CA ALA A 65 -24.64 -7.44 3.60
C ALA A 65 -26.00 -6.73 3.51
N ALA A 66 -26.04 -5.40 3.61
CA ALA A 66 -27.29 -4.63 3.48
C ALA A 66 -27.96 -4.82 2.11
N ARG A 67 -27.17 -4.90 1.03
CA ARG A 67 -27.70 -5.16 -0.33
C ARG A 67 -28.26 -6.55 -0.49
N TRP A 68 -27.59 -7.57 0.07
CA TRP A 68 -28.08 -8.95 0.07
C TRP A 68 -29.41 -9.06 0.82
N LEU A 69 -29.49 -8.46 2.01
CA LEU A 69 -30.73 -8.43 2.80
C LEU A 69 -31.86 -7.65 2.12
N ALA A 70 -31.54 -6.62 1.33
CA ALA A 70 -32.50 -5.85 0.55
C ALA A 70 -32.87 -6.47 -0.81
N GLY A 71 -32.28 -7.62 -1.18
CA GLY A 71 -32.51 -8.27 -2.48
C GLY A 71 -31.89 -7.55 -3.69
N ARG A 72 -31.01 -6.56 -3.47
CA ARG A 72 -30.39 -5.72 -4.52
C ARG A 72 -28.97 -6.15 -4.89
N ALA A 73 -28.51 -7.28 -4.38
CA ALA A 73 -27.13 -7.74 -4.62
C ALA A 73 -26.90 -8.16 -6.08
N HIS A 74 -27.93 -8.69 -6.74
CA HIS A 74 -27.88 -9.14 -8.13
C HIS A 74 -27.83 -8.00 -9.15
N ASP A 75 -28.06 -6.75 -8.73
CA ASP A 75 -28.00 -5.57 -9.61
C ASP A 75 -26.55 -5.21 -10.03
N ARG A 76 -25.54 -5.85 -9.44
CA ARG A 76 -24.12 -5.64 -9.77
C ARG A 76 -23.68 -6.57 -10.90
N ALA A 77 -22.80 -6.07 -11.76
CA ALA A 77 -22.20 -6.85 -12.85
C ALA A 77 -21.46 -8.12 -12.35
N HIS A 78 -20.90 -8.09 -11.14
CA HIS A 78 -20.24 -9.22 -10.50
C HIS A 78 -20.69 -9.34 -9.03
N PRO A 79 -21.82 -10.01 -8.74
CA PRO A 79 -22.28 -10.20 -7.38
C PRO A 79 -21.32 -11.12 -6.62
N SER A 80 -21.12 -10.85 -5.33
CA SER A 80 -20.35 -11.71 -4.42
C SER A 80 -20.87 -11.56 -3.00
N VAL A 81 -20.64 -12.58 -2.18
CA VAL A 81 -20.97 -12.53 -0.74
C VAL A 81 -19.68 -12.27 0.04
N PRO A 82 -19.53 -11.10 0.68
CA PRO A 82 -18.30 -10.76 1.40
C PRO A 82 -18.17 -11.55 2.70
N VAL A 83 -16.98 -12.08 2.95
CA VAL A 83 -16.57 -12.68 4.23
C VAL A 83 -15.25 -12.04 4.63
N LEU A 84 -15.21 -11.44 5.82
CA LEU A 84 -14.01 -10.81 6.36
C LEU A 84 -13.27 -11.83 7.24
N ILE A 85 -11.97 -11.98 7.02
CA ILE A 85 -11.12 -12.87 7.82
C ILE A 85 -9.79 -12.19 8.13
N ARG A 86 -9.27 -12.37 9.35
CA ARG A 86 -7.91 -11.93 9.69
C ARG A 86 -6.89 -12.90 9.11
N ALA A 87 -5.79 -12.38 8.59
CA ALA A 87 -4.70 -13.21 8.07
C ALA A 87 -4.11 -14.14 9.13
N THR A 88 -4.08 -13.71 10.40
CA THR A 88 -3.61 -14.52 11.53
C THR A 88 -4.52 -15.72 11.81
N THR A 89 -5.85 -15.54 11.75
CA THR A 89 -6.83 -16.65 11.83
C THR A 89 -6.67 -17.58 10.63
N LEU A 90 -6.49 -17.02 9.44
CA LEU A 90 -6.30 -17.81 8.22
C LEU A 90 -5.00 -18.63 8.22
N ALA A 91 -3.95 -18.10 8.85
CA ALA A 91 -2.66 -18.77 9.01
C ALA A 91 -2.68 -19.88 10.08
N ALA A 92 -3.56 -19.76 11.09
CA ALA A 92 -3.66 -20.74 12.17
C ALA A 92 -4.29 -22.07 11.71
N GLU A 93 -5.16 -22.03 10.71
CA GLU A 93 -5.88 -23.19 10.20
C GLU A 93 -5.27 -23.73 8.89
N PRO A 94 -5.15 -25.06 8.71
CA PRO A 94 -4.54 -25.64 7.51
C PRO A 94 -5.42 -25.52 6.26
N LEU A 95 -6.75 -25.52 6.40
CA LEU A 95 -7.72 -25.48 5.29
C LEU A 95 -8.52 -24.17 5.26
N LEU A 96 -8.80 -23.63 4.06
CA LEU A 96 -9.50 -22.35 3.89
C LEU A 96 -10.90 -22.39 4.48
N VAL A 97 -11.62 -23.46 4.22
CA VAL A 97 -12.99 -23.64 4.73
C VAL A 97 -13.05 -23.70 6.26
N GLN A 98 -12.05 -24.30 6.92
CA GLN A 98 -11.95 -24.34 8.38
C GLN A 98 -11.62 -22.95 8.94
N ALA A 99 -10.73 -22.21 8.27
CA ALA A 99 -10.42 -20.84 8.65
C ALA A 99 -11.64 -19.91 8.54
N LEU A 100 -12.45 -20.08 7.48
CA LEU A 100 -13.68 -19.29 7.28
C LEU A 100 -14.75 -19.66 8.32
N GLU A 101 -14.92 -20.95 8.62
CA GLU A 101 -15.78 -21.42 9.71
C GLU A 101 -15.37 -20.79 11.05
N ALA A 102 -14.10 -20.94 11.43
CA ALA A 102 -13.57 -20.38 12.69
C ALA A 102 -13.76 -18.87 12.75
N ALA A 103 -13.43 -18.14 11.68
CA ALA A 103 -13.57 -16.69 11.63
C ALA A 103 -15.02 -16.22 11.82
N VAL A 104 -15.99 -16.89 11.19
CA VAL A 104 -17.41 -16.54 11.31
C VAL A 104 -17.96 -16.88 12.69
N ILE A 105 -17.58 -18.03 13.26
CA ILE A 105 -17.98 -18.41 14.62
C ILE A 105 -17.40 -17.42 15.63
N ASP A 106 -16.12 -17.08 15.51
CA ASP A 106 -15.44 -16.15 16.41
C ASP A 106 -16.05 -14.74 16.36
N GLU A 107 -16.39 -14.25 15.16
CA GLU A 107 -16.91 -12.90 14.98
C GLU A 107 -18.40 -12.80 15.31
N LEU A 108 -19.22 -13.77 14.89
CA LEU A 108 -20.69 -13.69 15.01
C LEU A 108 -21.26 -14.46 16.20
N GLY A 109 -20.53 -15.44 16.76
CA GLY A 109 -20.95 -16.25 17.89
C GLY A 109 -21.46 -15.42 19.09
N PRO A 110 -20.68 -14.43 19.57
CA PRO A 110 -21.11 -13.56 20.68
C PRO A 110 -22.39 -12.75 20.41
N TYR A 111 -22.78 -12.59 19.14
CA TYR A 111 -23.97 -11.83 18.72
C TYR A 111 -25.20 -12.72 18.48
N GLY A 112 -25.16 -13.98 18.94
CA GLY A 112 -26.34 -14.85 18.96
C GLY A 112 -26.50 -15.75 17.74
N LEU A 113 -25.39 -16.21 17.16
CA LEU A 113 -25.38 -17.24 16.12
C LEU A 113 -26.10 -18.51 16.64
N ARG A 114 -27.26 -18.82 16.06
CA ARG A 114 -28.10 -19.95 16.52
C ARG A 114 -27.59 -21.31 16.05
N GLU A 115 -27.02 -21.34 14.86
CA GLU A 115 -26.42 -22.50 14.23
C GLU A 115 -25.10 -22.05 13.60
N ALA A 116 -24.01 -22.69 13.98
CA ALA A 116 -22.70 -22.39 13.41
C ALA A 116 -22.62 -22.97 11.98
N PRO A 117 -22.15 -22.19 10.99
CA PRO A 117 -21.87 -22.75 9.68
C PRO A 117 -20.74 -23.78 9.81
N THR A 118 -20.84 -24.89 9.10
CA THR A 118 -19.77 -25.91 9.04
C THR A 118 -18.77 -25.56 7.94
N ALA A 119 -17.57 -26.14 7.96
CA ALA A 119 -16.62 -26.02 6.84
C ALA A 119 -17.25 -26.35 5.47
N ASP A 120 -18.17 -27.32 5.40
CA ASP A 120 -18.85 -27.69 4.15
C ASP A 120 -19.67 -26.53 3.55
N PHE A 121 -20.18 -25.63 4.38
CA PHE A 121 -20.93 -24.44 3.96
C PHE A 121 -20.12 -23.56 3.00
N PHE A 122 -18.80 -23.50 3.18
CA PHE A 122 -17.92 -22.67 2.36
C PHE A 122 -17.36 -23.40 1.14
N THR A 123 -17.54 -24.72 1.00
CA THR A 123 -17.00 -25.49 -0.14
C THR A 123 -17.68 -25.18 -1.47
N ARG A 124 -18.93 -24.71 -1.39
CA ARG A 124 -19.77 -24.38 -2.53
C ARG A 124 -20.00 -22.87 -2.61
N PRO A 125 -20.19 -22.32 -3.82
CA PRO A 125 -20.53 -20.91 -3.96
C PRO A 125 -21.89 -20.64 -3.29
N PRO A 126 -22.09 -19.46 -2.67
CA PRO A 126 -23.32 -19.11 -1.97
C PRO A 126 -24.55 -19.13 -2.89
N TYR A 127 -24.36 -18.73 -4.15
CA TYR A 127 -25.37 -18.83 -5.21
C TYR A 127 -24.68 -19.22 -6.52
N SER A 128 -25.44 -19.72 -7.50
CA SER A 128 -24.92 -20.02 -8.83
C SER A 128 -24.28 -18.77 -9.46
N GLY A 129 -23.03 -18.87 -9.90
CA GLY A 129 -22.28 -17.76 -10.49
C GLY A 129 -21.86 -16.64 -9.52
N THR A 130 -22.12 -16.79 -8.22
CA THR A 130 -21.76 -15.80 -7.19
C THR A 130 -20.71 -16.39 -6.27
N PRO A 131 -19.43 -15.98 -6.35
CA PRO A 131 -18.39 -16.49 -5.46
C PRO A 131 -18.46 -15.84 -4.06
N TRP A 132 -17.80 -16.48 -3.10
CA TRP A 132 -17.42 -15.84 -1.85
C TRP A 132 -16.33 -14.79 -2.10
N LEU A 133 -16.53 -13.56 -1.63
CA LEU A 133 -15.48 -12.53 -1.62
C LEU A 133 -14.77 -12.56 -0.26
N VAL A 134 -13.69 -13.31 -0.18
CA VAL A 134 -12.87 -13.47 1.01
C VAL A 134 -11.93 -12.26 1.14
N MET A 135 -12.26 -11.38 2.07
CA MET A 135 -11.46 -10.20 2.40
C MET A 135 -10.49 -10.54 3.53
N VAL A 136 -9.21 -10.66 3.21
CA VAL A 136 -8.15 -10.98 4.16
C VAL A 136 -7.56 -9.68 4.72
N ASP A 137 -7.76 -9.43 6.02
CA ASP A 137 -7.28 -8.23 6.72
C ASP A 137 -5.98 -8.51 7.48
N GLY A 138 -5.02 -7.58 7.39
CA GLY A 138 -3.80 -7.58 8.19
C GLY A 138 -2.80 -8.69 7.86
N LEU A 139 -2.49 -8.93 6.57
CA LEU A 139 -1.44 -9.91 6.22
C LEU A 139 -0.07 -9.57 6.83
N ASP A 140 0.23 -8.28 7.01
CA ASP A 140 1.43 -7.80 7.71
C ASP A 140 1.45 -8.14 9.21
N GLU A 141 0.32 -8.56 9.79
CA GLU A 141 0.24 -8.98 11.19
C GLU A 141 0.69 -10.45 11.39
N VAL A 142 0.93 -11.20 10.31
CA VAL A 142 1.54 -12.55 10.38
C VAL A 142 3.05 -12.39 10.54
N SER A 143 3.51 -12.54 11.78
CA SER A 143 4.91 -12.28 12.18
C SER A 143 5.92 -13.20 11.49
N ASP A 144 5.62 -14.50 11.41
CA ASP A 144 6.54 -15.46 10.80
C ASP A 144 6.50 -15.37 9.26
N ARG A 145 7.68 -15.15 8.67
CA ARG A 145 7.83 -15.02 7.21
C ARG A 145 7.46 -16.31 6.48
N ALA A 146 7.87 -17.46 6.99
CA ALA A 146 7.59 -18.74 6.32
C ALA A 146 6.08 -18.99 6.26
N THR A 147 5.38 -18.73 7.36
CA THR A 147 3.93 -18.79 7.49
C THR A 147 3.25 -17.81 6.53
N ARG A 148 3.73 -16.56 6.44
CA ARG A 148 3.16 -15.56 5.52
C ARG A 148 3.35 -15.95 4.06
N VAL A 149 4.52 -16.48 3.68
CA VAL A 149 4.78 -16.99 2.33
C VAL A 149 3.88 -18.19 2.01
N ALA A 150 3.77 -19.17 2.91
CA ALA A 150 2.89 -20.32 2.74
C ALA A 150 1.40 -19.91 2.58
N LEU A 151 0.98 -18.87 3.32
CA LEU A 151 -0.35 -18.29 3.20
C LEU A 151 -0.57 -17.65 1.81
N LEU A 152 0.37 -16.84 1.32
CA LEU A 152 0.30 -16.26 -0.03
C LEU A 152 0.19 -17.33 -1.11
N GLU A 153 0.98 -18.40 -1.02
CA GLU A 153 0.95 -19.53 -1.97
C GLU A 153 -0.37 -20.31 -1.89
N ARG A 154 -0.97 -20.43 -0.70
CA ARG A 154 -2.31 -21.02 -0.54
C ARG A 154 -3.39 -20.14 -1.16
N LEU A 155 -3.37 -18.84 -0.91
CA LEU A 155 -4.33 -17.90 -1.52
C LEU A 155 -4.26 -17.93 -3.05
N ALA A 156 -3.05 -18.00 -3.62
CA ALA A 156 -2.85 -18.19 -5.05
C ALA A 156 -3.52 -19.48 -5.56
N ARG A 157 -3.26 -20.63 -4.92
CA ARG A 157 -3.85 -21.93 -5.30
C ARG A 157 -5.38 -21.97 -5.18
N GLU A 158 -5.94 -21.38 -4.14
CA GLU A 158 -7.40 -21.32 -3.92
C GLU A 158 -8.07 -20.37 -4.91
N GLY A 159 -7.42 -19.25 -5.22
CA GLY A 159 -7.90 -18.31 -6.23
C GLY A 159 -7.91 -18.92 -7.62
N ASP A 160 -6.99 -19.85 -7.90
CA ASP A 160 -6.82 -20.44 -9.23
C ASP A 160 -7.74 -21.60 -9.59
N GLN A 161 -8.56 -22.08 -8.63
CA GLN A 161 -9.53 -23.17 -8.87
C GLN A 161 -10.59 -22.80 -9.91
N GLU A 162 -10.97 -23.77 -10.75
CA GLU A 162 -12.07 -23.64 -11.73
C GLU A 162 -13.12 -24.75 -11.51
N PRO A 163 -14.40 -24.40 -11.26
CA PRO A 163 -14.97 -23.06 -11.15
C PRO A 163 -14.53 -22.32 -9.88
N SER A 164 -14.41 -20.99 -9.93
CA SER A 164 -13.91 -20.21 -8.79
C SER A 164 -14.99 -20.06 -7.71
N THR A 165 -14.86 -20.82 -6.62
CA THR A 165 -15.71 -20.65 -5.42
C THR A 165 -15.37 -19.36 -4.67
N TYR A 166 -14.12 -18.90 -4.75
CA TYR A 166 -13.59 -17.78 -3.98
C TYR A 166 -12.99 -16.70 -4.87
N ARG A 167 -13.07 -15.47 -4.36
CA ARG A 167 -12.28 -14.32 -4.81
C ARG A 167 -11.68 -13.64 -3.60
N PHE A 168 -10.48 -13.09 -3.75
CA PHE A 168 -9.72 -12.55 -2.64
C PHE A 168 -9.44 -11.06 -2.78
N VAL A 169 -9.64 -10.33 -1.68
CA VAL A 169 -9.07 -9.00 -1.47
C VAL A 169 -8.14 -9.09 -0.27
N VAL A 170 -6.84 -8.89 -0.48
CA VAL A 170 -5.80 -9.02 0.54
C VAL A 170 -5.32 -7.63 0.95
N ALA A 171 -5.61 -7.22 2.18
CA ALA A 171 -5.19 -5.95 2.73
C ALA A 171 -3.91 -6.09 3.55
N THR A 172 -2.89 -5.29 3.23
CA THR A 172 -1.58 -5.38 3.89
C THR A 172 -0.81 -4.06 3.85
N ARG A 173 0.16 -3.89 4.75
CA ARG A 173 1.29 -2.97 4.53
C ARG A 173 2.20 -3.51 3.42
N PRO A 174 3.03 -2.68 2.76
CA PRO A 174 4.08 -3.17 1.89
C PRO A 174 4.92 -4.24 2.61
N LEU A 175 5.11 -5.38 1.95
CA LEU A 175 5.88 -6.51 2.49
C LEU A 175 7.31 -6.48 1.90
N PRO A 176 8.32 -6.95 2.66
CA PRO A 176 9.70 -6.97 2.17
C PRO A 176 9.89 -7.95 0.99
N ASP A 177 11.00 -7.77 0.27
CA ASP A 177 11.57 -8.72 -0.70
C ASP A 177 10.63 -9.20 -1.81
N GLY A 178 9.66 -8.36 -2.18
CA GLY A 178 8.70 -8.69 -3.23
C GLY A 178 7.87 -9.93 -2.90
N GLU A 179 7.62 -10.26 -1.62
CA GLU A 179 6.83 -11.44 -1.23
C GLU A 179 5.46 -11.50 -1.93
N LEU A 180 4.85 -10.35 -2.21
CA LEU A 180 3.58 -10.25 -2.94
C LEU A 180 3.64 -10.78 -4.39
N THR A 181 4.83 -10.98 -4.95
CA THR A 181 5.00 -11.64 -6.27
C THR A 181 4.55 -13.10 -6.24
N ARG A 182 4.49 -13.74 -5.06
CA ARG A 182 3.99 -15.11 -4.88
C ARG A 182 2.52 -15.29 -5.23
N LEU A 183 1.74 -14.20 -5.26
CA LEU A 183 0.34 -14.23 -5.72
C LEU A 183 0.22 -14.38 -7.24
N GLY A 184 1.34 -14.35 -7.96
CA GLY A 184 1.39 -14.46 -9.42
C GLY A 184 1.12 -13.14 -10.15
N PRO A 185 1.37 -13.11 -11.46
CA PRO A 185 1.21 -11.90 -12.28
C PRO A 185 -0.24 -11.47 -12.50
N GLY A 186 -1.22 -12.34 -12.19
CA GLY A 186 -2.65 -12.03 -12.28
C GLY A 186 -3.23 -11.27 -11.09
N ALA A 187 -2.42 -10.96 -10.07
CA ALA A 187 -2.87 -10.24 -8.88
C ALA A 187 -2.75 -8.72 -9.08
N SER A 188 -3.90 -8.04 -9.20
CA SER A 188 -3.94 -6.58 -9.31
C SER A 188 -3.62 -5.90 -7.98
N ARG A 189 -2.84 -4.82 -8.02
CA ARG A 189 -2.39 -4.08 -6.83
C ARG A 189 -2.99 -2.67 -6.81
N PHE A 190 -3.52 -2.29 -5.66
CA PHE A 190 -4.13 -0.99 -5.41
C PHE A 190 -3.48 -0.36 -4.18
N GLU A 191 -3.14 0.92 -4.25
CA GLU A 191 -2.67 1.68 -3.10
C GLU A 191 -3.78 2.61 -2.60
N LEU A 192 -4.18 2.43 -1.34
CA LEU A 192 -5.14 3.30 -0.68
C LEU A 192 -4.48 4.63 -0.35
N GLN A 193 -4.92 5.67 -1.03
CA GLN A 193 -4.40 7.02 -0.87
C GLN A 193 -4.77 7.61 0.50
N PRO A 194 -3.89 8.44 1.10
CA PRO A 194 -4.21 9.18 2.32
C PRO A 194 -5.33 10.21 2.05
N PHE A 195 -5.97 10.72 3.11
CA PHE A 195 -6.93 11.80 2.97
C PHE A 195 -6.32 12.99 2.24
N THR A 196 -7.07 13.56 1.30
CA THR A 196 -6.76 14.89 0.79
C THR A 196 -7.00 15.93 1.87
N ALA A 197 -6.50 17.15 1.68
CA ALA A 197 -6.83 18.25 2.59
C ALA A 197 -8.35 18.51 2.67
N ALA A 198 -9.08 18.27 1.58
CA ALA A 198 -10.54 18.37 1.55
C ALA A 198 -11.19 17.25 2.38
N ASP A 199 -10.75 16.00 2.22
CA ASP A 199 -11.26 14.86 3.01
C ASP A 199 -11.03 15.06 4.50
N LEU A 200 -9.83 15.54 4.89
CA LEU A 200 -9.51 15.87 6.28
C LEU A 200 -10.41 16.99 6.81
N GLY A 201 -10.67 18.02 6.00
CA GLY A 201 -11.60 19.09 6.33
C GLY A 201 -13.02 18.57 6.57
N THR A 202 -13.53 17.72 5.67
CA THR A 202 -14.85 17.09 5.81
C THR A 202 -14.92 16.18 7.03
N TYR A 203 -13.86 15.41 7.30
CA TYR A 203 -13.78 14.56 8.48
C TYR A 203 -13.81 15.40 9.77
N ALA A 204 -12.98 16.44 9.85
CA ALA A 204 -12.92 17.35 10.99
C ALA A 204 -14.27 18.06 11.22
N GLN A 205 -14.94 18.51 10.15
CA GLN A 205 -16.30 19.07 10.26
C GLN A 205 -17.26 18.09 10.93
N ARG A 206 -17.24 16.80 10.57
CA ARG A 206 -18.09 15.77 11.19
C ARG A 206 -17.74 15.54 12.65
N CYS A 207 -16.46 15.53 13.02
CA CYS A 207 -16.01 15.40 14.40
C CYS A 207 -16.45 16.59 15.26
N PHE A 208 -16.39 17.81 14.73
CA PHE A 208 -16.72 19.03 15.46
C PHE A 208 -18.20 19.39 15.44
N ARG A 209 -19.09 18.43 15.10
CA ARG A 209 -20.54 18.68 14.96
C ARG A 209 -21.20 19.28 16.20
N ASN A 210 -20.65 19.04 17.39
CA ASN A 210 -21.17 19.51 18.67
C ASN A 210 -20.51 20.83 19.14
N LEU A 211 -19.54 21.37 18.41
CA LEU A 211 -18.89 22.64 18.75
C LEU A 211 -19.60 23.84 18.09
N PRO A 212 -19.68 25.00 18.78
CA PRO A 212 -20.19 26.23 18.18
C PRO A 212 -19.23 26.70 17.07
N ASN A 213 -19.72 27.39 16.02
CA ASN A 213 -18.89 27.89 14.91
C ASN A 213 -17.92 26.84 14.32
N ARG A 214 -18.49 25.75 13.79
CA ARG A 214 -17.77 24.58 13.26
C ARG A 214 -16.65 24.96 12.28
N ASP A 215 -16.93 25.85 11.32
CA ASP A 215 -15.95 26.26 10.32
C ASP A 215 -14.77 27.04 10.93
N GLY A 216 -15.03 27.83 11.98
CA GLY A 216 -13.98 28.48 12.76
C GLY A 216 -13.04 27.47 13.41
N HIS A 217 -13.60 26.40 13.99
CA HIS A 217 -12.80 25.34 14.61
C HIS A 217 -12.02 24.52 13.60
N VAL A 218 -12.56 24.22 12.42
CA VAL A 218 -11.83 23.53 11.35
C VAL A 218 -10.62 24.34 10.90
N ARG A 219 -10.78 25.66 10.73
CA ARG A 219 -9.66 26.56 10.40
C ARG A 219 -8.60 26.58 11.49
N ARG A 220 -8.99 26.71 12.76
CA ARG A 220 -8.07 26.73 13.90
C ARG A 220 -7.35 25.38 14.08
N PHE A 221 -8.07 24.26 13.92
CA PHE A 221 -7.48 22.92 13.93
C PHE A 221 -6.45 22.75 12.81
N THR A 222 -6.78 23.17 11.58
CA THR A 222 -5.87 23.09 10.44
C THR A 222 -4.60 23.94 10.66
N ALA A 223 -4.76 25.16 11.17
CA ALA A 223 -3.62 26.01 11.53
C ALA A 223 -2.77 25.39 12.66
N GLY A 224 -3.41 24.79 13.67
CA GLY A 224 -2.73 24.06 14.73
C GLY A 224 -1.91 22.87 14.20
N LEU A 225 -2.45 22.12 13.24
CA LEU A 225 -1.74 21.02 12.60
C LEU A 225 -0.49 21.48 11.83
N GLU A 226 -0.56 22.65 11.21
CA GLU A 226 0.59 23.25 10.52
C GLU A 226 1.66 23.68 11.52
N MET A 227 1.27 24.33 12.61
CA MET A 227 2.18 24.79 13.67
C MET A 227 2.87 23.63 14.39
N SER A 228 2.14 22.56 14.72
CA SER A 228 2.69 21.37 15.41
C SER A 228 3.37 20.38 14.44
N GLY A 229 3.46 20.69 13.15
CA GLY A 229 4.06 19.81 12.13
C GLY A 229 3.30 18.50 11.87
N LEU A 230 2.05 18.40 12.35
CA LEU A 230 1.20 17.21 12.26
C LEU A 230 0.34 17.13 11.00
N HIS A 231 0.34 18.16 10.15
CA HIS A 231 -0.54 18.23 8.97
C HIS A 231 -0.50 16.97 8.09
N GLU A 232 0.70 16.50 7.69
CA GLU A 232 0.82 15.29 6.87
C GLU A 232 0.39 14.02 7.62
N LEU A 233 0.68 13.93 8.92
CA LEU A 233 0.24 12.79 9.72
C LEU A 233 -1.29 12.74 9.82
N ALA A 234 -1.95 13.89 10.01
CA ALA A 234 -3.40 13.99 10.12
C ALA A 234 -4.13 13.56 8.84
N ARG A 235 -3.44 13.46 7.70
CA ARG A 235 -4.02 12.89 6.46
C ARG A 235 -4.15 11.36 6.53
N THR A 236 -3.51 10.71 7.50
CA THR A 236 -3.75 9.29 7.79
C THR A 236 -5.04 9.16 8.61
N PRO A 237 -6.04 8.37 8.18
CA PRO A 237 -7.34 8.28 8.85
C PRO A 237 -7.27 8.00 10.35
N LEU A 238 -6.36 7.11 10.78
CA LEU A 238 -6.14 6.85 12.20
C LEU A 238 -5.69 8.10 12.96
N MET A 239 -4.71 8.84 12.44
CA MET A 239 -4.22 10.06 13.09
C MET A 239 -5.30 11.13 13.14
N ALA A 240 -6.10 11.29 12.08
CA ALA A 240 -7.28 12.16 12.11
C ALA A 240 -8.25 11.75 13.24
N SER A 241 -8.50 10.45 13.38
CA SER A 241 -9.39 9.91 14.41
C SER A 241 -8.88 10.09 15.84
N MET A 242 -7.58 10.32 16.04
CA MET A 242 -6.99 10.64 17.35
C MET A 242 -6.93 12.15 17.60
N LEU A 243 -6.50 12.92 16.60
CA LEU A 243 -6.27 14.37 16.72
C LEU A 243 -7.57 15.17 16.77
N CYS A 244 -8.61 14.75 16.06
CA CYS A 244 -9.89 15.44 16.10
C CYS A 244 -10.56 15.35 17.50
N PRO A 245 -10.67 14.18 18.16
CA PRO A 245 -11.14 14.12 19.54
C PRO A 245 -10.27 14.92 20.51
N LEU A 246 -8.94 14.87 20.37
CA LEU A 246 -8.03 15.67 21.20
C LEU A 246 -8.32 17.16 21.12
N TYR A 247 -8.52 17.68 19.91
CA TYR A 247 -8.89 19.07 19.72
C TYR A 247 -10.30 19.38 20.23
N ALA A 248 -11.27 18.49 19.99
CA ALA A 248 -12.65 18.70 20.39
C ALA A 248 -12.84 18.69 21.92
N ALA A 249 -12.01 17.93 22.63
CA ALA A 249 -11.96 17.84 24.08
C ALA A 249 -11.56 19.15 24.75
N ASP A 250 -10.58 19.86 24.18
CA ASP A 250 -10.14 21.17 24.65
C ASP A 250 -9.56 22.01 23.48
N PRO A 251 -10.38 22.82 22.79
CA PRO A 251 -9.92 23.65 21.67
C PRO A 251 -8.91 24.75 22.05
N ALA A 252 -8.75 25.04 23.35
CA ALA A 252 -7.79 26.02 23.84
C ALA A 252 -6.38 25.41 23.98
N ARG A 253 -6.28 24.10 24.25
CA ARG A 253 -5.01 23.37 24.34
C ARG A 253 -4.34 23.27 22.95
N PRO A 254 -3.02 23.55 22.84
CA PRO A 254 -2.29 23.33 21.59
C PRO A 254 -2.24 21.85 21.24
N LEU A 255 -2.19 21.54 19.94
CA LEU A 255 -2.01 20.17 19.47
C LEU A 255 -0.61 19.64 19.86
N PRO A 256 -0.50 18.35 20.19
CA PRO A 256 0.76 17.75 20.62
C PRO A 256 1.83 17.82 19.54
N GLU A 257 3.09 17.79 19.95
CA GLU A 257 4.22 17.77 19.03
C GLU A 257 4.57 16.34 18.61
N GLY A 258 4.71 16.14 17.29
CA GLY A 258 5.14 14.89 16.69
C GLY A 258 4.19 13.71 16.91
N ARG A 259 4.54 12.57 16.31
CA ARG A 259 3.69 11.37 16.34
C ARG A 259 3.52 10.81 17.75
N THR A 260 4.61 10.62 18.49
CA THR A 260 4.54 10.04 19.86
C THR A 260 3.78 10.95 20.82
N GLY A 261 3.89 12.27 20.69
CA GLY A 261 3.09 13.21 21.47
C GLY A 261 1.59 13.01 21.24
N ALA A 262 1.17 12.82 19.99
CA ALA A 262 -0.23 12.54 19.65
C ALA A 262 -0.75 11.24 20.29
N TYR A 263 0.05 10.17 20.28
CA TYR A 263 -0.32 8.91 20.94
C TYR A 263 -0.41 9.06 22.45
N ARG A 264 0.58 9.69 23.07
CA ARG A 264 0.58 9.99 24.51
C ARG A 264 -0.67 10.76 24.91
N SER A 265 -0.94 11.90 24.27
CA SER A 265 -2.09 12.73 24.61
C SER A 265 -3.42 12.03 24.34
N PHE A 266 -3.51 11.21 23.29
CA PHE A 266 -4.73 10.43 23.04
C PHE A 266 -4.96 9.34 24.09
N VAL A 267 -3.91 8.65 24.53
CA VAL A 267 -4.00 7.67 25.63
C VAL A 267 -4.39 8.36 26.93
N GLU A 268 -3.78 9.50 27.26
CA GLU A 268 -4.17 10.35 28.40
C GLU A 268 -5.66 10.75 28.31
N LEU A 269 -6.11 11.20 27.13
CA LEU A 269 -7.51 11.56 26.89
C LEU A 269 -8.47 10.38 27.14
N LEU A 270 -8.10 9.15 26.75
CA LEU A 270 -8.92 7.96 27.00
C LEU A 270 -9.06 7.67 28.50
N TYR A 271 -8.04 7.96 29.31
CA TYR A 271 -8.13 7.85 30.76
C TYR A 271 -8.90 9.01 31.42
N GLU A 272 -8.69 10.25 30.94
CA GLU A 272 -9.28 11.46 31.53
C GLU A 272 -10.75 11.68 31.15
N GLN A 273 -11.15 11.40 29.90
CA GLN A 273 -12.42 11.86 29.34
C GLN A 273 -13.40 10.76 28.90
N ASN A 274 -13.10 9.47 29.11
CA ASN A 274 -14.09 8.39 28.92
C ASN A 274 -15.16 8.39 30.05
N THR A 275 -15.85 9.52 30.27
CA THR A 275 -16.91 9.70 31.26
C THR A 275 -18.03 8.66 31.12
N HIS A 276 -18.36 8.24 29.89
CA HIS A 276 -19.36 7.20 29.64
C HIS A 276 -18.93 5.79 30.12
N LYS A 277 -17.62 5.51 30.22
CA LYS A 277 -17.10 4.23 30.78
C LYS A 277 -16.81 4.31 32.27
N SER A 278 -16.81 5.51 32.84
CA SER A 278 -16.57 5.77 34.27
C SER A 278 -15.44 4.91 34.83
N VAL A 279 -14.29 4.87 34.15
CA VAL A 279 -13.17 3.92 34.40
C VAL A 279 -12.86 3.79 35.89
N ARG A 280 -12.71 4.93 36.57
CA ARG A 280 -12.46 4.98 38.02
C ARG A 280 -13.56 4.31 38.85
N ALA A 281 -14.83 4.54 38.52
CA ALA A 281 -15.96 3.95 39.24
C ALA A 281 -16.07 2.45 38.96
N THR A 282 -15.88 2.04 37.70
CA THR A 282 -15.89 0.62 37.29
C THR A 282 -14.75 -0.15 37.96
N HIS A 283 -13.55 0.43 38.05
CA HIS A 283 -12.42 -0.16 38.78
C HIS A 283 -12.69 -0.23 40.29
N ALA A 284 -13.25 0.83 40.88
CA ALA A 284 -13.63 0.81 42.30
C ALA A 284 -14.68 -0.26 42.60
N GLU A 285 -15.65 -0.42 41.70
CA GLU A 285 -16.67 -1.46 41.80
C GLU A 285 -16.08 -2.87 41.68
N ALA A 286 -15.18 -3.10 40.73
CA ALA A 286 -14.50 -4.38 40.56
C ALA A 286 -13.72 -4.78 41.84
N ILE A 287 -13.02 -3.82 42.46
CA ILE A 287 -12.33 -4.03 43.74
C ILE A 287 -13.34 -4.38 44.85
N ARG A 288 -14.45 -3.63 44.94
CA ARG A 288 -15.48 -3.84 45.96
C ARG A 288 -16.13 -5.23 45.82
N VAL A 289 -16.55 -5.61 44.62
CA VAL A 289 -17.16 -6.91 44.32
C VAL A 289 -16.24 -8.07 44.66
N LEU A 290 -14.93 -7.92 44.47
CA LEU A 290 -13.97 -8.95 44.84
C LEU A 290 -13.75 -9.01 46.36
N THR A 291 -13.69 -7.86 47.03
CA THR A 291 -13.42 -7.72 48.46
C THR A 291 -14.60 -8.19 49.32
N ASP A 292 -15.83 -7.80 48.97
CA ASP A 292 -17.05 -8.08 49.74
C ASP A 292 -17.40 -9.58 49.80
N ARG A 293 -16.73 -10.42 49.00
CA ARG A 293 -16.88 -11.89 49.03
C ARG A 293 -16.22 -12.53 50.24
N HIS A 294 -15.29 -11.84 50.89
CA HIS A 294 -14.62 -12.31 52.09
C HIS A 294 -15.34 -11.77 53.32
N GLN A 295 -15.57 -12.62 54.34
CA GLN A 295 -16.16 -12.19 55.61
C GLN A 295 -15.11 -11.93 56.71
N ILE A 296 -13.89 -12.43 56.52
CA ILE A 296 -12.78 -12.27 57.48
C ILE A 296 -12.07 -10.94 57.19
N PRO A 297 -11.97 -10.00 58.17
CA PRO A 297 -11.39 -8.67 57.93
C PRO A 297 -9.97 -8.68 57.37
N ARG A 298 -9.14 -9.63 57.82
CA ARG A 298 -7.76 -9.79 57.33
C ARG A 298 -7.71 -10.19 55.85
N ASP A 299 -8.59 -11.08 55.42
CA ASP A 299 -8.66 -11.53 54.03
C ASP A 299 -9.24 -10.45 53.13
N GLN A 300 -10.23 -9.69 53.62
CA GLN A 300 -10.74 -8.49 52.94
C GLN A 300 -9.63 -7.48 52.70
N GLN A 301 -8.87 -7.11 53.75
CA GLN A 301 -7.80 -6.13 53.64
C GLN A 301 -6.69 -6.59 52.68
N ALA A 302 -6.29 -7.87 52.74
CA ALA A 302 -5.29 -8.42 51.82
C ALA A 302 -5.77 -8.37 50.36
N THR A 303 -7.03 -8.75 50.10
CA THR A 303 -7.63 -8.69 48.76
C THR A 303 -7.74 -7.26 48.25
N GLU A 304 -8.19 -6.33 49.07
CA GLU A 304 -8.30 -4.92 48.69
C GLU A 304 -6.93 -4.31 48.38
N GLN A 305 -5.93 -4.55 49.22
CA GLN A 305 -4.56 -4.05 49.01
C GLN A 305 -3.96 -4.56 47.69
N ALA A 306 -4.04 -5.88 47.44
CA ALA A 306 -3.55 -6.47 46.20
C ALA A 306 -4.29 -5.92 44.97
N SER A 307 -5.61 -5.76 45.06
CA SER A 307 -6.43 -5.25 43.95
C SER A 307 -6.13 -3.78 43.64
N ARG A 308 -5.89 -2.95 44.66
CA ARG A 308 -5.49 -1.55 44.49
C ARG A 308 -4.10 -1.43 43.85
N LEU A 309 -3.14 -2.25 44.29
CA LEU A 309 -1.80 -2.29 43.68
C LEU A 309 -1.88 -2.61 42.18
N VAL A 310 -2.62 -3.65 41.79
CA VAL A 310 -2.78 -4.00 40.37
C VAL A 310 -3.46 -2.88 39.57
N ARG A 311 -4.47 -2.22 40.14
CA ARG A 311 -5.13 -1.07 39.49
C ARG A 311 -4.14 0.08 39.28
N ASP A 312 -3.31 0.37 40.27
CA ASP A 312 -2.38 1.51 40.22
C ASP A 312 -1.24 1.25 39.21
N GLU A 313 -0.79 0.00 39.10
CA GLU A 313 0.21 -0.46 38.11
C GLU A 313 -0.37 -0.77 36.72
N LEU A 314 -1.69 -0.69 36.54
CA LEU A 314 -2.38 -1.12 35.32
C LEU A 314 -1.82 -0.51 34.02
N PRO A 315 -1.46 0.80 33.96
CA PRO A 315 -0.86 1.38 32.76
C PRO A 315 0.43 0.67 32.33
N ASP A 316 1.31 0.36 33.28
CA ASP A 316 2.61 -0.30 33.02
C ASP A 316 2.43 -1.78 32.72
N LEU A 317 1.41 -2.40 33.30
CA LEU A 317 0.98 -3.76 32.97
C LEU A 317 0.44 -3.86 31.52
N ILE A 318 -0.28 -2.85 31.03
CA ILE A 318 -0.73 -2.79 29.62
C ILE A 318 0.47 -2.62 28.69
N ASP A 319 1.45 -1.77 29.06
CA ASP A 319 2.72 -1.63 28.36
C ASP A 319 3.45 -2.98 28.26
N HIS A 320 3.47 -3.76 29.35
CA HIS A 320 4.05 -5.11 29.37
C HIS A 320 3.29 -6.10 28.46
N VAL A 321 1.95 -6.13 28.51
CA VAL A 321 1.16 -6.99 27.60
C VAL A 321 1.47 -6.66 26.15
N ALA A 322 1.57 -5.39 25.79
CA ALA A 322 1.96 -4.99 24.44
C ALA A 322 3.35 -5.50 24.04
N HIS A 323 4.31 -5.43 24.96
CA HIS A 323 5.67 -5.93 24.76
C HIS A 323 5.72 -7.45 24.55
N GLU A 324 4.98 -8.21 25.35
CA GLU A 324 4.88 -9.66 25.19
C GLU A 324 4.27 -10.03 23.83
N ARG A 325 3.19 -9.34 23.44
CA ARG A 325 2.52 -9.57 22.16
C ARG A 325 3.43 -9.25 20.97
N ILE A 326 4.15 -8.13 20.99
CA ILE A 326 5.02 -7.74 19.86
C ILE A 326 6.21 -8.71 19.70
N ASN A 327 6.62 -9.37 20.78
CA ASN A 327 7.68 -10.38 20.77
C ASN A 327 7.14 -11.81 20.49
N GLY A 328 5.88 -11.95 20.11
CA GLY A 328 5.29 -13.22 19.64
C GLY A 328 4.59 -14.06 20.72
N ASN A 329 4.40 -13.55 21.93
CA ASN A 329 3.63 -14.26 22.95
C ASN A 329 2.14 -14.29 22.57
N THR A 330 1.61 -15.49 22.32
CA THR A 330 0.22 -15.71 21.91
C THR A 330 -0.74 -16.01 23.08
N ALA A 331 -0.24 -16.11 24.31
CA ALA A 331 -1.07 -16.38 25.49
C ALA A 331 -2.16 -15.30 25.69
N PRO A 332 -3.33 -15.64 26.28
CA PRO A 332 -4.36 -14.65 26.58
C PRO A 332 -3.83 -13.51 27.45
N ALA A 333 -4.32 -12.29 27.22
CA ALA A 333 -3.82 -11.10 27.92
C ALA A 333 -3.94 -11.23 29.45
N ILE A 334 -5.02 -11.86 29.93
CA ILE A 334 -5.22 -12.13 31.36
C ILE A 334 -4.17 -13.11 31.90
N ALA A 335 -3.75 -14.10 31.11
CA ALA A 335 -2.71 -15.03 31.52
C ALA A 335 -1.34 -14.34 31.59
N ILE A 336 -1.04 -13.45 30.63
CA ILE A 336 0.17 -12.61 30.65
C ILE A 336 0.18 -11.73 31.92
N LEU A 337 -0.92 -11.05 32.21
CA LEU A 337 -1.05 -10.23 33.42
C LEU A 337 -0.90 -11.05 34.70
N ALA A 338 -1.59 -12.19 34.80
CA ALA A 338 -1.56 -13.04 35.99
C ALA A 338 -0.17 -13.63 36.27
N ALA A 339 0.69 -13.74 35.25
CA ALA A 339 2.07 -14.21 35.39
C ALA A 339 3.05 -13.09 35.79
N HIS A 340 2.64 -11.82 35.77
CA HIS A 340 3.52 -10.69 36.04
C HIS A 340 3.85 -10.55 37.55
N LEU A 341 5.09 -10.16 37.87
CA LEU A 341 5.60 -10.13 39.25
C LEU A 341 4.78 -9.23 40.20
N HIS A 342 4.25 -8.12 39.68
CA HIS A 342 3.43 -7.18 40.44
C HIS A 342 1.94 -7.59 40.57
N VAL A 343 1.53 -8.68 39.91
CA VAL A 343 0.15 -9.20 39.96
C VAL A 343 0.10 -10.40 40.89
N GLN A 344 0.10 -10.14 42.20
CA GLN A 344 0.07 -11.18 43.22
C GLN A 344 -1.37 -11.45 43.65
N ARG A 345 -1.92 -12.58 43.19
CA ARG A 345 -3.23 -13.07 43.63
C ARG A 345 -3.17 -13.47 45.11
N PRO A 346 -4.04 -12.96 45.99
CA PRO A 346 -4.15 -13.43 47.36
C PRO A 346 -4.56 -14.91 47.43
N ASP A 347 -3.97 -15.69 48.34
CA ASP A 347 -4.20 -17.15 48.45
C ASP A 347 -5.67 -17.54 48.58
N LYS A 348 -6.47 -16.70 49.26
CA LYS A 348 -7.90 -16.95 49.52
C LYS A 348 -8.80 -16.59 48.34
N VAL A 349 -8.30 -15.86 47.35
CA VAL A 349 -9.06 -15.51 46.14
C VAL A 349 -8.90 -16.62 45.11
N ARG A 350 -10.00 -17.22 44.64
CA ARG A 350 -9.93 -18.27 43.61
C ARG A 350 -9.37 -17.72 42.29
N PRO A 351 -8.58 -18.50 41.51
CA PRO A 351 -7.97 -18.03 40.26
C PRO A 351 -8.99 -17.46 39.27
N ALA A 352 -10.15 -18.12 39.11
CA ALA A 352 -11.20 -17.66 38.20
C ALA A 352 -11.76 -16.26 38.58
N LEU A 353 -11.89 -15.96 39.87
CA LEU A 353 -12.37 -14.66 40.34
C LEU A 353 -11.31 -13.57 40.15
N TRP A 354 -10.04 -13.92 40.35
CA TRP A 354 -8.93 -13.01 40.09
C TRP A 354 -8.81 -12.68 38.60
N ASN A 355 -8.91 -13.69 37.73
CA ASN A 355 -8.88 -13.50 36.28
C ASN A 355 -10.06 -12.66 35.79
N ALA A 356 -11.26 -12.86 36.36
CA ALA A 356 -12.41 -12.01 36.07
C ALA A 356 -12.16 -10.55 36.49
N PHE A 357 -11.61 -10.32 37.69
CA PHE A 357 -11.22 -8.99 38.16
C PHE A 357 -10.21 -8.31 37.22
N LEU A 358 -9.18 -9.02 36.75
CA LEU A 358 -8.23 -8.50 35.78
C LEU A 358 -8.94 -8.10 34.46
N GLY A 359 -9.91 -8.89 34.01
CA GLY A 359 -10.75 -8.56 32.85
C GLY A 359 -11.60 -7.30 33.06
N ASP A 360 -12.19 -7.16 34.25
CA ASP A 360 -12.97 -5.98 34.64
C ASP A 360 -12.11 -4.70 34.73
N LEU A 361 -10.81 -4.83 34.98
CA LEU A 361 -9.88 -3.70 34.90
C LEU A 361 -9.55 -3.30 33.44
N LEU A 362 -9.38 -4.27 32.53
CA LEU A 362 -9.01 -4.00 31.13
C LEU A 362 -10.17 -3.44 30.30
N ARG A 363 -11.37 -4.01 30.45
CA ARG A 363 -12.55 -3.70 29.63
C ARG A 363 -12.93 -2.20 29.57
N PRO A 364 -12.92 -1.42 30.68
CA PRO A 364 -13.30 -0.02 30.64
C PRO A 364 -12.21 0.92 30.09
N THR A 365 -10.95 0.48 29.92
CA THR A 365 -9.82 1.35 29.51
C THR A 365 -10.01 2.01 28.14
N GLY A 366 -10.71 1.34 27.22
CA GLY A 366 -10.85 1.81 25.84
C GLY A 366 -9.61 1.63 24.96
N LEU A 367 -8.52 1.08 25.48
CA LEU A 367 -7.32 0.71 24.73
C LEU A 367 -7.44 -0.69 24.12
N LEU A 368 -8.17 -1.57 24.81
CA LEU A 368 -8.34 -2.98 24.48
C LEU A 368 -9.79 -3.28 24.14
N VAL A 369 -9.99 -4.22 23.22
CA VAL A 369 -11.28 -4.80 22.86
C VAL A 369 -11.25 -6.29 23.17
N GLU A 370 -12.35 -6.79 23.72
CA GLU A 370 -12.50 -8.21 24.00
C GLU A 370 -13.09 -8.93 22.78
N ARG A 371 -12.44 -10.00 22.32
CA ARG A 371 -12.91 -10.86 21.22
C ARG A 371 -12.57 -12.31 21.55
N ALA A 372 -13.53 -13.22 21.33
CA ALA A 372 -13.39 -14.65 21.64
C ALA A 372 -12.83 -14.94 23.06
N GLY A 373 -13.16 -14.09 24.04
CA GLY A 373 -12.69 -14.22 25.43
C GLY A 373 -11.26 -13.75 25.71
N ASP A 374 -10.59 -13.10 24.76
CA ASP A 374 -9.26 -12.49 24.93
C ASP A 374 -9.28 -10.98 24.64
N PHE A 375 -8.27 -10.24 25.14
CA PHE A 375 -8.12 -8.80 24.94
C PHE A 375 -7.06 -8.49 23.88
N HIS A 376 -7.47 -7.69 22.89
CA HIS A 376 -6.60 -7.21 21.82
C HIS A 376 -6.57 -5.68 21.80
N PHE A 377 -5.45 -5.08 21.43
CA PHE A 377 -5.37 -3.64 21.24
C PHE A 377 -6.32 -3.18 20.14
N LEU A 378 -6.95 -2.02 20.33
CA LEU A 378 -7.90 -1.44 19.37
C LEU A 378 -7.27 -1.25 17.98
N HIS A 379 -5.97 -0.97 17.94
CA HIS A 379 -5.20 -0.83 16.71
C HIS A 379 -3.73 -1.26 16.92
N GLN A 380 -3.11 -1.86 15.90
CA GLN A 380 -1.72 -2.34 15.95
C GLN A 380 -0.72 -1.26 16.38
N THR A 381 -0.89 -0.02 15.93
CA THR A 381 0.01 1.08 16.32
C THR A 381 -0.11 1.49 17.79
N LEU A 382 -1.22 1.20 18.47
CA LEU A 382 -1.32 1.36 19.93
C LEU A 382 -0.51 0.28 20.64
N LEU A 383 -0.58 -0.96 20.16
CA LEU A 383 0.30 -2.05 20.61
C LEU A 383 1.77 -1.65 20.42
N GLU A 384 2.16 -1.19 19.23
CA GLU A 384 3.53 -0.73 18.95
C GLU A 384 3.97 0.41 19.89
N TYR A 385 3.09 1.37 20.17
CA TYR A 385 3.37 2.49 21.09
C TYR A 385 3.57 2.01 22.54
N HIS A 386 2.66 1.19 23.07
CA HIS A 386 2.73 0.65 24.43
C HIS A 386 3.93 -0.31 24.59
N ALA A 387 4.21 -1.14 23.59
CA ALA A 387 5.38 -2.01 23.59
C ALA A 387 6.70 -1.21 23.58
N ALA A 388 6.73 -0.07 22.89
CA ALA A 388 7.88 0.81 22.86
C ALA A 388 8.08 1.51 24.21
N ARG A 389 7.00 1.98 24.84
CA ARG A 389 7.05 2.53 26.20
C ARG A 389 7.65 1.53 27.18
N HIS A 390 7.20 0.28 27.16
CA HIS A 390 7.77 -0.78 27.99
C HIS A 390 9.26 -1.00 27.71
N ALA A 391 9.65 -1.06 26.43
CA ALA A 391 11.03 -1.28 26.01
C ALA A 391 11.96 -0.11 26.37
N THR A 392 11.41 1.08 26.63
CA THR A 392 12.18 2.29 26.99
C THR A 392 11.82 2.85 28.37
N ARG A 393 11.20 2.04 29.24
CA ARG A 393 10.61 2.47 30.52
C ARG A 393 11.63 3.04 31.51
N ASP A 394 12.87 2.56 31.45
CA ASP A 394 13.95 2.96 32.34
C ASP A 394 15.31 2.96 31.63
N VAL A 395 16.35 3.44 32.32
CA VAL A 395 17.70 3.58 31.78
C VAL A 395 18.31 2.23 31.37
N GLN A 396 18.04 1.16 32.14
CA GLN A 396 18.56 -0.17 31.86
C GLN A 396 17.89 -0.76 30.61
N ALA A 397 16.56 -0.73 30.54
CA ALA A 397 15.80 -1.20 29.39
C ALA A 397 16.20 -0.46 28.10
N ARG A 398 16.42 0.86 28.18
CA ARG A 398 16.93 1.66 27.04
C ARG A 398 18.34 1.24 26.61
N ALA A 399 19.23 0.95 27.56
CA ALA A 399 20.58 0.50 27.23
C ALA A 399 20.58 -0.90 26.59
N GLU A 400 19.77 -1.83 27.11
CA GLU A 400 19.57 -3.16 26.54
C GLU A 400 18.95 -3.08 25.14
N LEU A 401 17.95 -2.22 24.95
CA LEU A 401 17.33 -1.96 23.66
C LEU A 401 18.34 -1.42 22.64
N LEU A 402 19.15 -0.42 23.02
CA LEU A 402 20.19 0.13 22.16
C LEU A 402 21.18 -0.97 21.73
N ALA A 403 21.63 -1.81 22.67
CA ALA A 403 22.52 -2.93 22.37
C ALA A 403 21.87 -3.99 21.45
N ARG A 404 20.55 -4.21 21.57
CA ARG A 404 19.80 -5.12 20.71
C ARG A 404 19.58 -4.58 19.30
N LEU A 405 19.24 -3.29 19.17
CA LEU A 405 19.01 -2.65 17.87
C LEU A 405 20.31 -2.41 17.11
N PHE A 406 21.40 -2.11 17.83
CA PHE A 406 22.71 -1.80 17.26
C PHE A 406 23.79 -2.64 17.96
N PRO A 407 23.83 -3.96 17.73
CA PRO A 407 24.75 -4.87 18.41
C PRO A 407 26.20 -4.53 18.07
N ARG A 408 27.06 -4.54 19.09
CA ARG A 408 28.52 -4.42 18.91
C ARG A 408 29.09 -5.81 18.64
N ARG A 409 29.83 -5.97 17.54
CA ARG A 409 30.62 -7.19 17.31
C ARG A 409 31.95 -7.09 18.06
N PRO A 410 32.43 -8.16 18.72
CA PRO A 410 33.78 -8.19 19.29
C PRO A 410 34.82 -8.13 18.16
N VAL A 411 35.86 -7.30 18.35
CA VAL A 411 37.06 -7.26 17.50
C VAL A 411 37.81 -8.60 17.68
N PRO A 412 38.27 -9.28 16.62
CA PRO A 412 39.17 -10.42 16.77
C PRO A 412 40.40 -10.00 17.57
N ALA A 413 40.77 -10.76 18.60
CA ALA A 413 41.92 -10.43 19.45
C ALA A 413 43.20 -10.33 18.60
N GLY A 414 43.76 -9.13 18.42
CA GLY A 414 44.99 -8.91 17.68
C GLY A 414 45.22 -7.50 17.12
N ASP A 415 44.18 -6.68 16.95
CA ASP A 415 44.32 -5.31 16.42
C ASP A 415 44.07 -4.24 17.51
N ASP A 416 45.03 -3.32 17.69
CA ASP A 416 44.97 -2.14 18.58
C ASP A 416 43.98 -1.05 18.10
N ALA A 417 43.00 -1.40 17.27
CA ALA A 417 42.02 -0.47 16.73
C ALA A 417 40.87 -0.22 17.72
N THR A 418 40.51 1.05 17.90
CA THR A 418 39.31 1.47 18.65
C THR A 418 38.07 0.69 18.17
N PRO A 419 37.18 0.25 19.07
CA PRO A 419 36.03 -0.58 18.70
C PRO A 419 35.07 0.18 17.78
N SER A 420 35.16 -0.10 16.48
CA SER A 420 34.24 0.38 15.45
C SER A 420 32.97 -0.45 15.48
N ARG A 421 31.81 0.21 15.56
CA ARG A 421 30.50 -0.45 15.54
C ARG A 421 30.15 -0.73 14.07
N VAL A 422 30.26 -1.99 13.65
CA VAL A 422 29.71 -2.44 12.36
C VAL A 422 28.26 -2.88 12.62
N PRO A 423 27.24 -2.24 12.02
CA PRO A 423 25.85 -2.68 12.14
C PRO A 423 25.66 -4.05 11.46
N PRO A 424 24.61 -4.80 11.81
CA PRO A 424 24.24 -5.99 11.04
C PRO A 424 24.07 -5.59 9.58
N SER A 425 24.49 -6.47 8.67
CA SER A 425 24.24 -6.33 7.23
C SER A 425 22.76 -6.00 7.05
N SER A 426 22.49 -4.75 6.65
CA SER A 426 21.20 -4.07 6.53
C SER A 426 20.31 -4.00 7.80
N VAL A 427 19.74 -2.81 8.04
CA VAL A 427 18.57 -2.62 8.93
C VAL A 427 17.39 -3.53 8.53
N GLN A 428 17.37 -4.01 7.27
CA GLN A 428 16.42 -5.03 6.82
C GLN A 428 16.55 -6.34 7.61
N SER A 429 17.72 -6.66 8.20
CA SER A 429 17.88 -7.84 9.06
C SER A 429 17.22 -7.70 10.44
N LEU A 430 16.83 -6.50 10.87
CA LEU A 430 16.16 -6.33 12.16
C LEU A 430 14.71 -6.84 12.14
N ALA A 431 14.09 -7.02 10.96
CA ALA A 431 12.68 -7.44 10.83
C ALA A 431 11.71 -6.65 11.75
N ILE A 432 12.05 -5.39 12.06
CA ILE A 432 11.23 -4.49 12.90
C ILE A 432 10.39 -3.62 11.97
N ASP A 433 9.08 -3.57 12.24
CA ASP A 433 8.18 -2.66 11.53
C ASP A 433 8.64 -1.19 11.71
N PRO A 434 8.73 -0.39 10.63
CA PRO A 434 9.22 0.98 10.70
C PRO A 434 8.44 1.88 11.67
N SER A 435 7.15 1.60 11.90
CA SER A 435 6.31 2.30 12.87
C SER A 435 6.73 2.01 14.31
N TYR A 436 6.95 0.74 14.64
CA TYR A 436 7.44 0.35 15.96
C TYR A 436 8.84 0.91 16.23
N LEU A 437 9.74 0.81 15.24
CA LEU A 437 11.08 1.40 15.30
C LEU A 437 11.02 2.90 15.63
N GLY A 438 10.08 3.63 15.03
CA GLY A 438 9.95 5.06 15.30
C GLY A 438 9.59 5.40 16.75
N PHE A 439 8.75 4.59 17.39
CA PHE A 439 8.47 4.76 18.82
C PHE A 439 9.68 4.40 19.70
N LEU A 440 10.42 3.35 19.35
CA LEU A 440 11.64 2.94 20.05
C LEU A 440 12.72 4.03 19.97
N LEU A 441 12.95 4.58 18.78
CA LEU A 441 13.91 5.67 18.58
C LEU A 441 13.54 6.90 19.41
N ASN A 442 12.27 7.23 19.53
CA ASN A 442 11.84 8.36 20.36
C ASN A 442 12.13 8.16 21.85
N GLY A 443 11.96 6.93 22.36
CA GLY A 443 12.35 6.62 23.74
C GLY A 443 13.87 6.61 23.94
N LEU A 444 14.64 6.15 22.95
CA LEU A 444 16.10 6.18 22.99
C LEU A 444 16.68 7.60 22.92
N LEU A 445 16.08 8.47 22.12
CA LEU A 445 16.51 9.85 21.86
C LEU A 445 15.97 10.87 22.89
N THR A 446 15.66 10.41 24.11
CA THR A 446 15.29 11.31 25.21
C THR A 446 16.42 12.31 25.47
N PRO A 447 16.18 13.64 25.40
CA PRO A 447 17.25 14.62 25.45
C PRO A 447 18.09 14.57 26.73
N GLY A 448 19.39 14.84 26.59
CA GLY A 448 20.27 15.14 27.73
C GLY A 448 20.98 13.95 28.37
N ASP A 449 20.89 12.74 27.81
CA ASP A 449 21.62 11.57 28.32
C ASP A 449 22.57 10.90 27.31
N ARG A 450 23.45 10.06 27.86
CA ARG A 450 24.47 9.32 27.09
C ARG A 450 23.85 8.33 26.11
N ILE A 451 22.67 7.77 26.40
CA ILE A 451 22.00 6.79 25.53
C ILE A 451 21.56 7.47 24.24
N ALA A 452 20.99 8.68 24.32
CA ALA A 452 20.62 9.45 23.15
C ALA A 452 21.85 9.77 22.27
N THR A 453 22.97 10.20 22.87
CA THR A 453 24.23 10.42 22.13
C THR A 453 24.76 9.14 21.49
N ASP A 454 24.73 8.01 22.21
CA ASP A 454 25.19 6.73 21.70
C ASP A 454 24.28 6.19 20.58
N THR A 455 22.98 6.50 20.62
CA THR A 455 21.99 6.18 19.57
C THR A 455 22.26 6.97 18.29
N VAL A 456 22.47 8.29 18.39
CA VAL A 456 22.86 9.13 17.24
C VAL A 456 24.13 8.60 16.59
N ARG A 457 25.15 8.26 17.40
CA ARG A 457 26.39 7.67 16.90
C ARG A 457 26.17 6.34 16.18
N ALA A 458 25.27 5.49 16.69
CA ALA A 458 24.94 4.22 16.06
C ALA A 458 24.27 4.41 14.69
N LEU A 459 23.46 5.47 14.54
CA LEU A 459 22.87 5.84 13.25
C LEU A 459 23.91 6.43 12.29
N ASP A 460 24.86 7.24 12.77
CA ASP A 460 26.00 7.72 11.97
C ASP A 460 26.83 6.55 11.43
N GLU A 461 27.11 5.56 12.28
CA GLU A 461 27.85 4.35 11.87
C GLU A 461 27.06 3.53 10.87
N LEU A 462 25.74 3.38 11.06
CA LEU A 462 24.89 2.75 10.05
C LEU A 462 25.00 3.46 8.70
N ALA A 463 24.93 4.78 8.68
CA ALA A 463 25.06 5.57 7.45
C ALA A 463 26.42 5.39 6.77
N ALA A 464 27.49 5.20 7.54
CA ALA A 464 28.83 4.95 7.01
C ALA A 464 28.99 3.54 6.41
N HIS A 465 28.33 2.53 6.98
CA HIS A 465 28.48 1.13 6.55
C HIS A 465 27.48 0.72 5.46
N ASP A 466 26.23 1.17 5.56
CA ASP A 466 25.15 0.84 4.63
C ASP A 466 24.28 2.08 4.37
N ALA A 467 24.77 2.91 3.45
CA ALA A 467 24.13 4.17 3.13
C ALA A 467 22.75 3.99 2.46
N VAL A 468 22.49 2.86 1.77
CA VAL A 468 21.16 2.56 1.20
C VAL A 468 20.16 2.26 2.31
N ALA A 469 20.52 1.39 3.26
CA ALA A 469 19.68 1.11 4.42
C ALA A 469 19.44 2.36 5.26
N ALA A 470 20.46 3.21 5.43
CA ALA A 470 20.35 4.46 6.16
C ALA A 470 19.40 5.46 5.46
N VAL A 471 19.52 5.67 4.14
CA VAL A 471 18.57 6.51 3.37
C VAL A 471 17.15 5.99 3.58
N ARG A 472 16.92 4.68 3.40
CA ARG A 472 15.60 4.08 3.59
C ARG A 472 15.09 4.31 5.02
N LEU A 473 15.88 4.01 6.05
CA LEU A 473 15.49 4.21 7.45
C LEU A 473 15.11 5.68 7.68
N LEU A 474 16.00 6.63 7.38
CA LEU A 474 15.76 8.04 7.65
C LEU A 474 14.55 8.58 6.89
N SER A 475 14.37 8.18 5.62
CA SER A 475 13.19 8.53 4.83
C SER A 475 11.89 8.04 5.46
N HIS A 476 11.84 6.80 5.94
CA HIS A 476 10.66 6.27 6.65
C HIS A 476 10.42 7.00 7.96
N GLN A 477 11.45 7.19 8.76
CA GLN A 477 11.33 7.82 10.08
C GLN A 477 10.94 9.31 9.97
N MET A 478 11.45 10.03 8.97
CA MET A 478 11.03 11.40 8.65
C MET A 478 9.53 11.47 8.28
N ARG A 479 9.03 10.56 7.44
CA ARG A 479 7.59 10.49 7.08
C ARG A 479 6.71 10.26 8.30
N MET A 480 7.19 9.45 9.24
CA MET A 480 6.48 9.14 10.49
C MET A 480 6.61 10.21 11.56
N ARG A 481 7.41 11.25 11.33
CA ARG A 481 7.74 12.31 12.31
C ARG A 481 8.23 11.71 13.63
N THR A 482 9.19 10.81 13.55
CA THR A 482 10.00 10.45 14.71
C THR A 482 10.80 11.65 15.19
N GLY A 483 11.13 11.70 16.47
CA GLY A 483 12.00 12.69 17.11
C GLY A 483 13.49 12.54 16.76
N LEU A 484 13.81 12.17 15.52
CA LEU A 484 15.17 12.33 15.00
C LEU A 484 15.44 13.84 14.84
N PRO A 485 16.61 14.35 15.25
CA PRO A 485 16.92 15.77 15.09
C PRO A 485 16.95 16.19 13.62
N ASP A 486 16.35 17.35 13.30
CA ASP A 486 16.30 17.86 11.92
C ASP A 486 17.71 18.08 11.35
N ASP A 487 18.63 18.70 12.10
CA ASP A 487 20.02 18.90 11.67
C ASP A 487 20.75 17.57 11.36
N PHE A 488 20.43 16.52 12.13
CA PHE A 488 20.97 15.19 11.90
C PHE A 488 20.47 14.61 10.58
N MET A 489 19.16 14.70 10.32
CA MET A 489 18.56 14.25 9.07
C MET A 489 19.06 15.06 7.87
N ALA A 490 19.15 16.39 8.01
CA ALA A 490 19.63 17.30 6.98
C ALA A 490 21.04 16.93 6.53
N ARG A 491 21.97 16.79 7.48
CA ARG A 491 23.36 16.43 7.21
C ARG A 491 23.48 15.12 6.45
N HIS A 492 22.71 14.11 6.85
CA HIS A 492 22.73 12.79 6.19
C HIS A 492 22.12 12.82 4.80
N PHE A 493 20.93 13.40 4.63
CA PHE A 493 20.31 13.49 3.31
C PHE A 493 21.15 14.29 2.32
N ALA A 494 21.80 15.37 2.78
CA ALA A 494 22.72 16.14 1.95
C ALA A 494 23.97 15.31 1.58
N ALA A 495 24.53 14.53 2.51
CA ALA A 495 25.66 13.63 2.24
C ALA A 495 25.28 12.51 1.25
N PHE A 496 24.13 11.87 1.44
CA PHE A 496 23.65 10.79 0.58
C PHE A 496 23.34 11.27 -0.84
N SER A 497 22.76 12.46 -1.00
CA SER A 497 22.55 13.08 -2.31
C SER A 497 23.85 13.27 -3.11
N ARG A 498 24.95 13.56 -2.40
CA ARG A 498 26.28 13.77 -2.99
C ARG A 498 27.07 12.46 -3.20
N ASN A 499 26.63 11.35 -2.62
CA ASN A 499 27.30 10.06 -2.73
C ASN A 499 26.99 9.40 -4.09
N LYS A 500 28.00 9.31 -4.96
CA LYS A 500 27.86 8.76 -6.33
C LYS A 500 27.47 7.28 -6.36
N GLU A 501 27.81 6.51 -5.33
CA GLU A 501 27.47 5.08 -5.23
C GLU A 501 25.97 4.82 -5.02
N LEU A 502 25.21 5.85 -4.60
CA LEU A 502 23.81 5.71 -4.24
C LEU A 502 22.82 5.88 -5.40
N ALA A 503 23.29 6.02 -6.65
CA ALA A 503 22.44 6.07 -7.86
C ALA A 503 21.09 6.81 -7.66
N GLY A 504 19.95 6.10 -7.81
CA GLY A 504 18.60 6.66 -7.63
C GLY A 504 18.27 7.12 -6.20
N TYR A 505 18.92 6.58 -5.18
CA TYR A 505 18.76 7.00 -3.78
C TYR A 505 19.28 8.42 -3.54
N ARG A 506 20.17 8.94 -4.39
CA ARG A 506 20.59 10.36 -4.34
C ARG A 506 19.40 11.31 -4.52
N ILE A 507 18.48 10.96 -5.42
CA ILE A 507 17.26 11.73 -5.71
C ILE A 507 16.31 11.66 -4.52
N VAL A 508 16.17 10.47 -3.93
CA VAL A 508 15.36 10.24 -2.73
C VAL A 508 15.88 11.10 -1.57
N ALA A 509 17.18 11.08 -1.33
CA ALA A 509 17.80 11.89 -0.27
C ALA A 509 17.62 13.39 -0.51
N ALA A 510 17.88 13.89 -1.73
CA ALA A 510 17.68 15.30 -2.08
C ALA A 510 16.21 15.74 -1.92
N TRP A 511 15.26 14.87 -2.28
CA TRP A 511 13.83 15.09 -2.08
C TRP A 511 13.48 15.22 -0.59
N TYR A 512 13.93 14.29 0.25
CA TYR A 512 13.64 14.37 1.68
C TYR A 512 14.33 15.56 2.36
N LEU A 513 15.53 15.96 1.91
CA LEU A 513 16.14 17.21 2.35
C LEU A 513 15.26 18.42 2.01
N ALA A 514 14.71 18.49 0.79
CA ALA A 514 13.84 19.59 0.38
C ALA A 514 12.51 19.66 1.17
N MET A 515 12.07 18.52 1.72
CA MET A 515 10.87 18.41 2.55
C MET A 515 11.12 18.75 4.03
N LEU A 516 12.39 18.86 4.45
CA LEU A 516 12.78 19.19 5.80
C LEU A 516 12.69 20.71 6.03
N ALA A 517 12.20 21.11 7.19
CA ALA A 517 12.04 22.53 7.51
C ALA A 517 13.40 23.24 7.50
N GLY A 518 13.50 24.38 6.81
CA GLY A 518 14.75 25.14 6.68
C GLY A 518 15.71 24.68 5.57
N HIS A 519 15.48 23.50 4.95
CA HIS A 519 16.39 22.92 3.93
C HIS A 519 15.77 22.78 2.54
N ARG A 520 14.64 23.44 2.30
CA ARG A 520 13.92 23.40 1.01
C ARG A 520 14.81 23.76 -0.17
N ASP A 521 15.49 24.90 -0.07
CA ASP A 521 16.33 25.42 -1.16
C ASP A 521 17.57 24.56 -1.38
N GLU A 522 18.20 24.08 -0.30
CA GLU A 522 19.35 23.17 -0.39
C GLU A 522 18.97 21.87 -1.11
N GLY A 523 17.86 21.23 -0.71
CA GLY A 523 17.38 20.02 -1.36
C GLY A 523 16.97 20.24 -2.82
N ALA A 524 16.35 21.38 -3.12
CA ALA A 524 15.97 21.75 -4.49
C ALA A 524 17.20 21.97 -5.39
N GLU A 525 18.25 22.63 -4.90
CA GLU A 525 19.50 22.80 -5.65
C GLU A 525 20.22 21.47 -5.87
N LEU A 526 20.21 20.56 -4.88
CA LEU A 526 20.74 19.21 -5.08
C LEU A 526 19.95 18.45 -6.14
N LEU A 527 18.61 18.50 -6.12
CA LEU A 527 17.77 17.90 -7.17
C LEU A 527 18.09 18.49 -8.54
N ALA A 528 18.23 19.82 -8.65
CA ALA A 528 18.59 20.48 -9.89
C ALA A 528 19.97 20.03 -10.41
N GLY A 529 20.96 19.92 -9.52
CA GLY A 529 22.28 19.40 -9.87
C GLY A 529 22.25 17.95 -10.37
N LEU A 530 21.38 17.10 -9.82
CA LEU A 530 21.20 15.72 -10.28
C LEU A 530 20.56 15.62 -11.67
N VAL A 531 19.82 16.65 -12.12
CA VAL A 531 19.28 16.67 -13.49
C VAL A 531 20.39 16.86 -14.53
N ASP A 532 21.42 17.63 -14.20
CA ASP A 532 22.56 17.90 -15.08
C ASP A 532 23.71 16.88 -14.91
N ASP A 533 23.61 15.95 -13.96
CA ASP A 533 24.61 14.91 -13.71
C ASP A 533 24.56 13.81 -14.79
N THR A 534 25.48 13.87 -15.75
CA THR A 534 25.59 12.91 -16.86
C THR A 534 26.06 11.52 -16.43
N ALA A 535 26.54 11.35 -15.18
CA ALA A 535 26.86 10.03 -14.64
C ALA A 535 25.61 9.27 -14.18
N LEU A 536 24.46 9.94 -14.05
CA LEU A 536 23.18 9.29 -13.74
C LEU A 536 22.49 8.77 -15.01
N PRO A 537 21.85 7.59 -14.93
CA PRO A 537 20.93 7.13 -15.98
C PRO A 537 19.89 8.20 -16.34
N PHE A 538 19.48 8.24 -17.60
CA PHE A 538 18.56 9.26 -18.11
C PHE A 538 17.23 9.28 -17.33
N GLU A 539 16.70 8.11 -16.98
CA GLU A 539 15.48 7.95 -16.20
C GLU A 539 15.60 8.59 -14.82
N ASN A 540 16.78 8.50 -14.20
CA ASN A 540 17.07 9.14 -12.92
C ASN A 540 17.13 10.67 -13.04
N ARG A 541 17.65 11.20 -14.15
CA ARG A 541 17.66 12.65 -14.41
C ARG A 541 16.25 13.20 -14.61
N VAL A 542 15.41 12.49 -15.37
CA VAL A 542 13.98 12.83 -15.51
C VAL A 542 13.23 12.70 -14.18
N ARG A 543 13.54 11.67 -13.37
CA ARG A 543 12.99 11.50 -12.03
C ARG A 543 13.39 12.67 -11.12
N ALA A 544 14.64 13.12 -11.14
CA ALA A 544 15.10 14.28 -10.38
C ALA A 544 14.34 15.56 -10.77
N ALA A 545 14.17 15.82 -12.07
CA ALA A 545 13.39 16.96 -12.57
C ALA A 545 11.91 16.85 -12.18
N THR A 546 11.34 15.65 -12.21
CA THR A 546 9.95 15.40 -11.79
C THR A 546 9.77 15.64 -10.29
N GLN A 547 10.73 15.24 -9.45
CA GLN A 547 10.69 15.56 -8.02
C GLN A 547 10.83 17.07 -7.79
N LEU A 548 11.74 17.74 -8.52
CA LEU A 548 11.87 19.20 -8.45
C LEU A 548 10.57 19.92 -8.84
N ALA A 549 9.84 19.41 -9.85
CA ALA A 549 8.56 19.98 -10.30
C ALA A 549 7.45 19.93 -9.25
N ARG A 550 7.57 19.02 -8.27
CA ARG A 550 6.63 18.92 -7.15
C ARG A 550 6.80 20.05 -6.15
N LEU A 551 7.98 20.67 -6.08
CA LEU A 551 8.22 21.90 -5.30
C LEU A 551 7.68 23.09 -6.11
N LYS A 552 6.60 23.72 -5.65
CA LYS A 552 5.85 24.74 -6.42
C LYS A 552 6.75 25.87 -6.92
N ASP A 553 7.64 26.37 -6.06
CA ASP A 553 8.53 27.50 -6.39
C ASP A 553 9.62 27.13 -7.42
N TYR A 554 9.94 25.84 -7.53
CA TYR A 554 10.96 25.32 -8.44
C TYR A 554 10.36 24.68 -9.70
N ARG A 555 9.03 24.64 -9.79
CA ARG A 555 8.32 24.01 -10.91
C ARG A 555 8.67 24.64 -12.27
N PRO A 556 8.77 25.97 -12.44
CA PRO A 556 9.21 26.55 -13.70
C PRO A 556 10.62 26.12 -14.09
N ARG A 557 11.53 26.01 -13.11
CA ARG A 557 12.90 25.54 -13.36
C ARG A 557 12.92 24.07 -13.78
N ALA A 558 12.16 23.22 -13.08
CA ALA A 558 11.97 21.82 -13.44
C ALA A 558 11.37 21.63 -14.84
N ALA A 559 10.37 22.45 -15.19
CA ALA A 559 9.79 22.46 -16.53
C ALA A 559 10.82 22.83 -17.60
N GLY A 560 11.65 23.84 -17.34
CA GLY A 560 12.77 24.21 -18.22
C GLY A 560 13.77 23.08 -18.41
N PHE A 561 14.08 22.30 -17.36
CA PHE A 561 14.91 21.10 -17.48
C PHE A 561 14.26 20.04 -18.38
N LEU A 562 13.00 19.68 -18.12
CA LEU A 562 12.30 18.67 -18.89
C LEU A 562 12.12 19.10 -20.36
N LEU A 563 11.85 20.39 -20.61
CA LEU A 563 11.75 20.94 -21.96
C LEU A 563 13.08 20.85 -22.71
N ARG A 564 14.20 21.16 -22.05
CA ARG A 564 15.55 21.00 -22.63
C ARG A 564 15.81 19.53 -22.99
N LEU A 565 15.53 18.60 -22.09
CA LEU A 565 15.70 17.16 -22.36
C LEU A 565 14.78 16.66 -23.48
N ALA A 566 13.54 17.15 -23.54
CA ALA A 566 12.59 16.79 -24.59
C ALA A 566 12.97 17.35 -25.97
N SER A 567 13.67 18.49 -26.01
CA SER A 567 14.06 19.18 -27.25
C SER A 567 15.48 18.84 -27.72
N ASP A 568 16.27 18.12 -26.92
CA ASP A 568 17.65 17.78 -27.22
C ASP A 568 17.73 16.71 -28.32
N SER A 569 18.12 17.12 -29.53
CA SER A 569 18.22 16.22 -30.68
C SER A 569 19.36 15.21 -30.60
N THR A 570 20.28 15.34 -29.64
CA THR A 570 21.38 14.40 -29.42
C THR A 570 20.94 13.17 -28.60
N LEU A 571 19.80 13.26 -27.91
CA LEU A 571 19.25 12.17 -27.13
C LEU A 571 18.40 11.20 -27.98
N PRO A 572 18.40 9.89 -27.65
CA PRO A 572 17.46 8.92 -28.19
C PRO A 572 16.01 9.40 -28.12
N PHE A 573 15.21 9.04 -29.12
CA PHE A 573 13.80 9.47 -29.20
C PHE A 573 12.99 9.09 -27.94
N GLU A 574 13.18 7.87 -27.44
CA GLU A 574 12.51 7.37 -26.23
C GLU A 574 12.76 8.23 -24.99
N HIS A 575 13.98 8.75 -24.85
CA HIS A 575 14.37 9.64 -23.76
C HIS A 575 13.68 11.00 -23.90
N ARG A 576 13.67 11.58 -25.11
CA ARG A 576 12.97 12.84 -25.40
C ARG A 576 11.46 12.72 -25.16
N LEU A 577 10.86 11.61 -25.61
CA LEU A 577 9.44 11.33 -25.43
C LEU A 577 9.11 11.23 -23.94
N ASN A 578 9.91 10.51 -23.15
CA ASN A 578 9.74 10.37 -21.70
C ASN A 578 9.82 11.74 -20.99
N ALA A 579 10.82 12.57 -21.31
CA ALA A 579 10.92 13.92 -20.74
C ALA A 579 9.73 14.80 -21.11
N GLY A 580 9.27 14.74 -22.37
CA GLY A 580 8.08 15.47 -22.81
C GLY A 580 6.80 14.99 -22.14
N GLN A 581 6.62 13.69 -21.96
CA GLN A 581 5.50 13.12 -21.19
C GLN A 581 5.54 13.57 -19.72
N ALA A 582 6.72 13.55 -19.09
CA ALA A 582 6.89 14.04 -17.73
C ALA A 582 6.51 15.54 -17.61
N LEU A 583 6.90 16.36 -18.60
CA LEU A 583 6.49 17.76 -18.67
C LEU A 583 4.97 17.93 -18.89
N GLY A 584 4.37 17.13 -19.78
CA GLY A 584 2.94 17.22 -20.11
C GLY A 584 1.99 16.76 -19.00
N ARG A 585 2.52 16.03 -17.99
CA ARG A 585 1.81 15.74 -16.73
C ARG A 585 1.63 17.01 -15.89
N LEU A 586 2.49 18.01 -16.05
CA LEU A 586 2.27 19.34 -15.48
C LEU A 586 1.26 20.07 -16.36
N ALA A 587 0.02 20.16 -15.91
CA ALA A 587 -1.11 20.66 -16.71
C ALA A 587 -0.84 22.03 -17.37
N GLU A 588 -0.11 22.91 -16.68
CA GLU A 588 0.25 24.25 -17.17
C GLU A 588 1.27 24.24 -18.33
N TYR A 589 2.09 23.19 -18.47
CA TYR A 589 3.10 23.05 -19.53
C TYR A 589 2.67 22.09 -20.66
N ARG A 590 1.48 21.49 -20.55
CA ARG A 590 1.00 20.52 -21.55
C ARG A 590 0.93 21.11 -22.96
N HIS A 591 0.51 22.36 -23.08
CA HIS A 591 0.42 23.05 -24.37
C HIS A 591 1.81 23.23 -25.03
N GLU A 592 2.86 23.46 -24.24
CA GLU A 592 4.23 23.60 -24.74
C GLU A 592 4.75 22.27 -25.29
N VAL A 593 4.49 21.16 -24.60
CA VAL A 593 4.86 19.81 -25.09
C VAL A 593 4.09 19.47 -26.35
N ILE A 594 2.79 19.77 -26.38
CA ILE A 594 1.95 19.57 -27.56
C ILE A 594 2.53 20.35 -28.75
N ALA A 595 2.92 21.62 -28.56
CA ALA A 595 3.52 22.43 -29.60
C ALA A 595 4.88 21.89 -30.05
N LEU A 596 5.74 21.45 -29.12
CA LEU A 596 7.03 20.84 -29.42
C LEU A 596 6.85 19.57 -30.25
N PHE A 597 6.03 18.63 -29.79
CA PHE A 597 5.78 17.37 -30.49
C PHE A 597 5.13 17.60 -31.85
N ALA A 598 4.15 18.49 -31.96
CA ALA A 598 3.57 18.84 -33.25
C ALA A 598 4.63 19.41 -34.23
N SER A 599 5.50 20.30 -33.76
CA SER A 599 6.58 20.84 -34.60
C SER A 599 7.56 19.77 -35.08
N LEU A 600 7.80 18.74 -34.28
CA LEU A 600 8.64 17.60 -34.67
C LEU A 600 7.96 16.71 -35.71
N LEU A 601 6.63 16.54 -35.62
CA LEU A 601 5.84 15.83 -36.63
C LEU A 601 5.81 16.58 -37.97
N ASP A 602 5.80 17.91 -37.95
CA ASP A 602 5.72 18.75 -39.16
C ASP A 602 7.06 18.88 -39.91
N ARG A 603 8.20 18.58 -39.26
CA ARG A 603 9.55 18.85 -39.78
C ARG A 603 10.07 17.93 -40.89
N ALA A 604 9.40 16.83 -41.23
CA ALA A 604 9.85 15.96 -42.33
C ALA A 604 8.73 15.52 -43.28
N PRO A 605 8.82 15.80 -44.59
CA PRO A 605 8.05 15.09 -45.60
C PRO A 605 8.53 13.64 -45.65
N LEU A 606 7.58 12.71 -45.69
CA LEU A 606 7.76 11.26 -45.47
C LEU A 606 8.87 10.65 -46.34
N PRO A 607 9.79 9.88 -45.73
CA PRO A 607 9.92 8.48 -46.10
C PRO A 607 9.72 7.60 -44.86
N LEU A 608 8.58 6.90 -44.84
CA LEU A 608 8.02 6.05 -43.76
C LEU A 608 8.85 4.83 -43.33
N TYR A 609 10.12 4.75 -43.71
CA TYR A 609 10.92 3.54 -43.49
C TYR A 609 11.82 3.60 -42.25
N GLY A 610 12.18 4.79 -41.76
CA GLY A 610 13.07 4.95 -40.59
C GLY A 610 12.39 5.37 -39.27
N ASP A 611 11.42 6.29 -39.31
CA ASP A 611 10.89 6.99 -38.11
C ASP A 611 9.44 6.59 -37.73
N PHE A 612 8.92 5.50 -38.31
CA PHE A 612 7.51 5.12 -38.17
C PHE A 612 7.07 5.01 -36.70
N TYR A 613 7.82 4.27 -35.88
CA TYR A 613 7.46 4.03 -34.48
C TYR A 613 7.58 5.31 -33.65
N GLU A 614 8.60 6.13 -33.90
CA GLU A 614 8.77 7.41 -33.21
C GLU A 614 7.58 8.35 -33.45
N ARG A 615 7.18 8.50 -34.71
CA ARG A 615 6.01 9.32 -35.09
C ARG A 615 4.72 8.77 -34.52
N MET A 616 4.55 7.44 -34.55
CA MET A 616 3.36 6.77 -34.02
C MET A 616 3.24 6.95 -32.51
N ASP A 617 4.32 6.76 -31.75
CA ASP A 617 4.32 6.90 -30.28
C ASP A 617 4.04 8.36 -29.89
N MET A 618 4.67 9.31 -30.58
CA MET A 618 4.41 10.74 -30.37
C MET A 618 2.95 11.10 -30.68
N ALA A 619 2.41 10.60 -31.80
CA ALA A 619 1.01 10.84 -32.18
C ALA A 619 0.02 10.20 -31.21
N THR A 620 0.36 9.05 -30.62
CA THR A 620 -0.44 8.38 -29.59
C THR A 620 -0.50 9.21 -28.31
N VAL A 621 0.63 9.79 -27.89
CA VAL A 621 0.65 10.70 -26.73
C VAL A 621 -0.19 11.95 -26.99
N LEU A 622 -0.05 12.56 -28.16
CA LEU A 622 -0.84 13.73 -28.57
C LEU A 622 -2.35 13.42 -28.60
N ALA A 623 -2.74 12.29 -29.21
CA ALA A 623 -4.13 11.85 -29.25
C ALA A 623 -4.69 11.59 -27.85
N GLY A 624 -3.91 10.96 -26.95
CA GLY A 624 -4.29 10.74 -25.56
C GLY A 624 -4.46 12.02 -24.74
N TRP A 625 -3.88 13.14 -25.19
CA TRP A 625 -4.11 14.47 -24.63
C TRP A 625 -5.18 15.28 -25.38
N GLY A 626 -5.85 14.68 -26.35
CA GLY A 626 -6.93 15.30 -27.12
C GLY A 626 -6.47 16.20 -28.26
N ASP A 627 -5.22 16.11 -28.71
CA ASP A 627 -4.73 16.92 -29.84
C ASP A 627 -5.06 16.26 -31.19
N GLU A 628 -5.86 16.97 -32.01
CA GLU A 628 -6.34 16.51 -33.31
C GLU A 628 -5.22 16.22 -34.33
N ARG A 629 -4.01 16.78 -34.17
CA ARG A 629 -2.90 16.47 -35.08
C ARG A 629 -2.36 15.07 -34.86
N GLY A 630 -2.29 14.63 -33.60
CA GLY A 630 -1.94 13.25 -33.23
C GLY A 630 -2.96 12.27 -33.77
N THR A 631 -4.23 12.53 -33.49
CA THR A 631 -5.37 11.76 -34.02
C THR A 631 -5.35 11.69 -35.54
N GLY A 632 -5.21 12.84 -36.21
CA GLY A 632 -5.17 12.93 -37.66
C GLY A 632 -3.99 12.17 -38.27
N LEU A 633 -2.81 12.19 -37.64
CA LEU A 633 -1.66 11.42 -38.09
C LEU A 633 -1.88 9.91 -37.95
N LEU A 634 -2.41 9.45 -36.81
CA LEU A 634 -2.74 8.03 -36.61
C LEU A 634 -3.81 7.55 -37.59
N LEU A 635 -4.83 8.36 -37.89
CA LEU A 635 -5.82 8.07 -38.93
C LEU A 635 -5.20 8.01 -40.33
N ARG A 636 -4.29 8.94 -40.67
CA ARG A 636 -3.56 8.88 -41.95
C ARG A 636 -2.70 7.63 -42.05
N MET A 637 -1.97 7.25 -40.99
CA MET A 637 -1.17 6.02 -40.95
C MET A 637 -2.06 4.78 -41.08
N THR A 638 -3.19 4.75 -40.38
CA THR A 638 -4.18 3.66 -40.45
C THR A 638 -4.73 3.46 -41.87
N ASN A 639 -4.97 4.55 -42.59
CA ASN A 639 -5.54 4.54 -43.95
C ASN A 639 -4.50 4.50 -45.08
N ASN A 640 -3.20 4.54 -44.76
CA ASN A 640 -2.15 4.55 -45.78
C ASN A 640 -1.94 3.15 -46.36
N LYS A 641 -2.44 2.93 -47.58
CA LYS A 641 -2.28 1.66 -48.31
C LYS A 641 -0.83 1.31 -48.68
N GLY A 642 0.09 2.28 -48.62
CA GLY A 642 1.53 2.03 -48.80
C GLY A 642 2.22 1.46 -47.56
N LEU A 643 1.52 1.29 -46.44
CA LEU A 643 2.02 0.64 -45.23
C LEU A 643 1.52 -0.80 -45.13
N THR A 644 2.39 -1.69 -44.64
CA THR A 644 2.02 -3.06 -44.23
C THR A 644 0.82 -3.05 -43.28
N VAL A 645 -0.01 -4.08 -43.32
CA VAL A 645 -1.20 -4.23 -42.47
C VAL A 645 -0.82 -4.11 -40.98
N ARG A 646 0.31 -4.67 -40.55
CA ARG A 646 0.84 -4.56 -39.19
C ARG A 646 1.12 -3.13 -38.75
N ARG A 647 1.73 -2.31 -39.60
CA ARG A 647 1.99 -0.89 -39.29
C ARG A 647 0.67 -0.12 -39.19
N ARG A 648 -0.27 -0.36 -40.10
CA ARG A 648 -1.61 0.26 -40.07
C ARG A 648 -2.39 -0.15 -38.81
N ALA A 649 -2.38 -1.43 -38.46
CA ALA A 649 -3.02 -1.98 -37.26
C ALA A 649 -2.39 -1.43 -35.96
N ARG A 650 -1.07 -1.24 -35.90
CA ARG A 650 -0.40 -0.58 -34.77
C ARG A 650 -0.76 0.90 -34.64
N ALA A 651 -0.90 1.64 -35.74
CA ALA A 651 -1.37 3.02 -35.67
C ALA A 651 -2.83 3.08 -35.18
N ALA A 652 -3.69 2.21 -35.69
CA ALA A 652 -5.09 2.09 -35.27
C ALA A 652 -5.22 1.68 -33.80
N SER A 653 -4.33 0.81 -33.32
CA SER A 653 -4.24 0.39 -31.91
C SER A 653 -4.10 1.56 -30.94
N GLY A 654 -3.33 2.60 -31.30
CA GLY A 654 -3.16 3.79 -30.48
C GLY A 654 -4.48 4.53 -30.25
N LEU A 655 -5.33 4.60 -31.28
CA LEU A 655 -6.66 5.22 -31.22
C LEU A 655 -7.72 4.31 -30.60
N ALA A 656 -7.66 3.01 -30.85
CA ALA A 656 -8.60 2.04 -30.27
C ALA A 656 -8.50 1.98 -28.74
N ARG A 657 -7.31 2.18 -28.16
CA ARG A 657 -7.13 2.30 -26.70
C ARG A 657 -7.78 3.54 -26.09
N LEU A 658 -8.07 4.55 -26.92
CA LEU A 658 -8.79 5.77 -26.54
C LEU A 658 -10.28 5.66 -26.89
N ASP A 659 -10.76 4.46 -27.25
CA ASP A 659 -12.13 4.17 -27.69
C ASP A 659 -12.59 5.01 -28.90
N ASP A 660 -11.67 5.35 -29.81
CA ASP A 660 -11.99 6.14 -31.00
C ASP A 660 -12.55 5.24 -32.13
N GLU A 661 -13.87 5.27 -32.30
CA GLU A 661 -14.57 4.43 -33.27
C GLU A 661 -14.21 4.70 -34.74
N ARG A 662 -13.53 5.81 -35.08
CA ARG A 662 -13.13 6.10 -36.47
C ARG A 662 -12.18 5.05 -37.05
N VAL A 663 -11.48 4.30 -36.21
CA VAL A 663 -10.61 3.19 -36.65
C VAL A 663 -11.33 1.86 -36.79
N ALA A 664 -12.60 1.73 -36.37
CA ALA A 664 -13.34 0.46 -36.41
C ALA A 664 -13.45 -0.10 -37.83
N GLY A 665 -13.88 0.72 -38.80
CA GLY A 665 -14.00 0.32 -40.21
C GLY A 665 -12.65 -0.12 -40.82
N PRO A 666 -11.59 0.70 -40.72
CA PRO A 666 -10.26 0.30 -41.16
C PRO A 666 -9.73 -0.97 -40.49
N LEU A 667 -9.94 -1.13 -39.18
CA LEU A 667 -9.52 -2.32 -38.45
C LEU A 667 -10.29 -3.56 -38.92
N ALA A 668 -11.62 -3.48 -39.07
CA ALA A 668 -12.45 -4.58 -39.57
C ALA A 668 -11.99 -5.01 -40.97
N ALA A 669 -11.70 -4.06 -41.87
CA ALA A 669 -11.15 -4.35 -43.18
C ALA A 669 -9.77 -5.04 -43.11
N MET A 670 -8.92 -4.66 -42.14
CA MET A 670 -7.61 -5.31 -41.94
C MET A 670 -7.71 -6.71 -41.32
N THR A 671 -8.85 -7.09 -40.73
CA THR A 671 -9.08 -8.48 -40.27
C THR A 671 -9.41 -9.44 -41.41
N VAL A 672 -9.75 -8.92 -42.59
CA VAL A 672 -10.01 -9.70 -43.80
C VAL A 672 -8.70 -9.81 -44.58
N TYR A 673 -8.26 -11.04 -44.83
CA TYR A 673 -6.95 -11.36 -45.40
C TYR A 673 -7.05 -11.50 -46.92
N ASP A 674 -6.31 -10.67 -47.68
CA ASP A 674 -6.36 -10.67 -49.16
C ASP A 674 -5.11 -11.29 -49.83
N ASP A 675 -3.97 -11.48 -49.14
CA ASP A 675 -2.76 -12.08 -49.76
C ASP A 675 -1.79 -12.72 -48.73
N PRO A 676 -1.45 -14.03 -48.82
CA PRO A 676 -0.62 -14.76 -47.86
C PRO A 676 0.85 -14.38 -47.71
N GLU A 677 1.47 -13.77 -48.72
CA GLU A 677 2.95 -13.75 -48.79
C GLU A 677 3.64 -12.61 -48.00
N ASP A 678 2.93 -11.58 -47.53
CA ASP A 678 3.59 -10.33 -47.07
C ASP A 678 3.45 -9.96 -45.56
N ASP A 679 2.38 -10.32 -44.84
CA ASP A 679 2.21 -9.94 -43.40
C ASP A 679 1.11 -10.71 -42.65
N ILE A 680 1.47 -11.83 -42.01
CA ILE A 680 0.55 -12.72 -41.28
C ILE A 680 0.10 -12.12 -39.92
N TYR A 681 0.86 -11.18 -39.33
CA TYR A 681 0.59 -10.65 -37.99
C TYR A 681 -0.33 -9.42 -37.96
N GLY A 682 -0.39 -8.66 -39.04
CA GLY A 682 -1.21 -7.46 -39.12
C GLY A 682 -2.70 -7.69 -38.80
N PRO A 683 -3.34 -8.71 -39.40
CA PRO A 683 -4.75 -9.03 -39.15
C PRO A 683 -5.04 -9.47 -37.71
N VAL A 684 -4.13 -10.21 -37.07
CA VAL A 684 -4.25 -10.59 -35.65
C VAL A 684 -4.23 -9.34 -34.76
N LEU A 685 -3.30 -8.40 -35.03
CA LEU A 685 -3.22 -7.14 -34.30
C LEU A 685 -4.45 -6.25 -34.54
N ALA A 686 -5.00 -6.25 -35.76
CA ALA A 686 -6.21 -5.50 -36.08
C ALA A 686 -7.42 -6.07 -35.33
N ALA A 687 -7.55 -7.40 -35.30
CA ALA A 687 -8.60 -8.09 -34.55
C ALA A 687 -8.47 -7.81 -33.05
N ARG A 688 -7.26 -7.82 -32.48
CA ARG A 688 -7.00 -7.41 -31.10
C ARG A 688 -7.35 -5.95 -30.84
N ALA A 689 -7.00 -5.03 -31.74
CA ALA A 689 -7.31 -3.62 -31.54
C ALA A 689 -8.83 -3.36 -31.54
N LEU A 690 -9.61 -4.11 -32.35
CA LEU A 690 -11.08 -4.05 -32.31
C LEU A 690 -11.64 -4.45 -30.94
N THR A 691 -10.97 -5.34 -30.19
CA THR A 691 -11.45 -5.75 -28.88
C THR A 691 -11.38 -4.63 -27.84
N TRP A 692 -10.55 -3.61 -28.07
CA TRP A 692 -10.46 -2.44 -27.19
C TRP A 692 -11.57 -1.42 -27.42
N LEU A 693 -12.23 -1.45 -28.59
CA LEU A 693 -13.37 -0.59 -28.87
C LEU A 693 -14.63 -1.14 -28.21
N SER A 694 -15.26 -0.35 -27.36
CA SER A 694 -16.39 -0.79 -26.52
C SER A 694 -17.52 -1.43 -27.34
N ARG A 695 -17.86 -0.82 -28.48
CA ARG A 695 -18.94 -1.26 -29.37
C ARG A 695 -18.57 -2.43 -30.28
N TYR A 696 -17.28 -2.61 -30.58
CA TYR A 696 -16.79 -3.59 -31.55
C TYR A 696 -16.08 -4.78 -30.89
N ARG A 697 -16.09 -4.84 -29.55
CA ARG A 697 -15.43 -5.87 -28.77
C ARG A 697 -15.72 -7.29 -29.26
N GLU A 698 -17.01 -7.60 -29.38
CA GLU A 698 -17.53 -8.88 -29.86
C GLU A 698 -17.17 -9.18 -31.32
N GLU A 699 -17.01 -8.14 -32.14
CA GLU A 699 -16.58 -8.30 -33.53
C GLU A 699 -15.08 -8.63 -33.62
N GLY A 700 -14.26 -7.97 -32.79
CA GLY A 700 -12.85 -8.28 -32.63
C GLY A 700 -12.64 -9.70 -32.10
N ALA A 701 -13.40 -10.11 -31.08
CA ALA A 701 -13.35 -11.47 -30.53
C ALA A 701 -13.72 -12.52 -31.59
N ARG A 702 -14.80 -12.30 -32.35
CA ARG A 702 -15.16 -13.16 -33.48
C ARG A 702 -14.07 -13.21 -34.56
N ALA A 703 -13.40 -12.09 -34.85
CA ALA A 703 -12.29 -12.08 -35.80
C ALA A 703 -11.10 -12.92 -35.29
N LEU A 704 -10.73 -12.81 -34.01
CA LEU A 704 -9.70 -13.63 -33.38
C LEU A 704 -10.05 -15.12 -33.40
N ALA A 705 -11.30 -15.48 -33.09
CA ALA A 705 -11.79 -16.86 -33.14
C ALA A 705 -11.77 -17.45 -34.56
N ARG A 706 -12.10 -16.66 -35.58
CA ARG A 706 -11.98 -17.06 -37.00
C ARG A 706 -10.54 -17.33 -37.38
N ILE A 707 -9.63 -16.41 -37.07
CA ILE A 707 -8.20 -16.58 -37.37
C ILE A 707 -7.66 -17.86 -36.71
N ALA A 708 -7.97 -18.08 -35.43
CA ALA A 708 -7.58 -19.27 -34.71
C ALA A 708 -8.07 -20.59 -35.35
N SER A 709 -9.25 -20.56 -35.95
CA SER A 709 -9.97 -21.75 -36.42
C SER A 709 -9.65 -22.16 -37.87
N ASP A 710 -8.98 -21.33 -38.65
CA ASP A 710 -8.72 -21.55 -40.07
C ASP A 710 -7.25 -21.96 -40.32
N PRO A 711 -6.96 -23.27 -40.43
CA PRO A 711 -5.60 -23.78 -40.66
C PRO A 711 -5.09 -23.57 -42.09
N ASP A 712 -5.98 -23.31 -43.05
CA ASP A 712 -5.65 -23.21 -44.46
C ASP A 712 -5.28 -21.76 -44.82
N ALA A 713 -5.85 -20.79 -44.11
CA ALA A 713 -5.56 -19.36 -44.28
C ALA A 713 -4.44 -18.82 -43.38
N TRP A 714 -4.15 -19.44 -42.22
CA TRP A 714 -3.22 -18.90 -41.23
C TRP A 714 -2.18 -19.90 -40.72
N ASP A 715 -0.97 -19.41 -40.50
CA ASP A 715 0.09 -20.21 -39.92
C ASP A 715 -0.16 -20.57 -38.44
N SER A 716 0.61 -21.54 -37.94
CA SER A 716 0.48 -22.02 -36.56
C SER A 716 0.72 -20.94 -35.48
N LEU A 717 1.51 -19.91 -35.76
CA LEU A 717 1.94 -18.93 -34.77
C LEU A 717 0.92 -17.80 -34.63
N ALA A 718 0.40 -17.29 -35.75
CA ALA A 718 -0.71 -16.34 -35.78
C ALA A 718 -1.98 -16.92 -35.17
N ARG A 719 -2.26 -18.21 -35.41
CA ARG A 719 -3.39 -18.92 -34.78
C ARG A 719 -3.25 -19.01 -33.27
N VAL A 720 -2.05 -19.33 -32.76
CA VAL A 720 -1.80 -19.37 -31.32
C VAL A 720 -1.90 -17.98 -30.69
N GLU A 721 -1.34 -16.95 -31.32
CA GLU A 721 -1.39 -15.58 -30.81
C GLU A 721 -2.82 -15.02 -30.82
N ALA A 722 -3.62 -15.31 -31.86
CA ALA A 722 -5.04 -14.94 -31.90
C ALA A 722 -5.84 -15.57 -30.74
N VAL A 723 -5.55 -16.83 -30.41
CA VAL A 723 -6.14 -17.50 -29.24
C VAL A 723 -5.65 -16.88 -27.93
N GLU A 724 -4.38 -16.49 -27.83
CA GLU A 724 -3.86 -15.80 -26.65
C GLU A 724 -4.54 -14.45 -26.42
N PHE A 725 -4.78 -13.67 -27.47
CA PHE A 725 -5.52 -12.41 -27.36
C PHE A 725 -7.00 -12.63 -27.09
N LEU A 726 -7.63 -13.65 -27.69
CA LEU A 726 -9.03 -14.00 -27.42
C LEU A 726 -9.23 -14.36 -25.94
N ALA A 727 -8.26 -15.04 -25.34
CA ALA A 727 -8.29 -15.40 -23.93
C ALA A 727 -8.22 -14.19 -22.98
N ASP A 728 -7.73 -13.05 -23.47
CA ASP A 728 -7.67 -11.79 -22.73
C ASP A 728 -8.94 -10.92 -22.93
N VAL A 729 -9.88 -11.35 -23.80
CA VAL A 729 -11.17 -10.68 -23.98
C VAL A 729 -12.18 -11.23 -22.97
N ASP A 730 -12.79 -10.32 -22.20
CA ASP A 730 -13.86 -10.65 -21.26
C ASP A 730 -14.96 -11.48 -21.95
N GLY A 731 -15.27 -12.66 -21.41
CA GLY A 731 -16.31 -13.56 -21.93
C GLY A 731 -15.83 -14.66 -22.90
N HIS A 732 -14.58 -14.61 -23.39
CA HIS A 732 -14.10 -15.56 -24.43
C HIS A 732 -12.98 -16.52 -23.98
N ARG A 733 -12.68 -16.57 -22.67
CA ARG A 733 -11.60 -17.43 -22.13
C ARG A 733 -11.82 -18.92 -22.38
N GLU A 734 -13.03 -19.42 -22.18
CA GLU A 734 -13.35 -20.84 -22.41
C GLU A 734 -13.26 -21.22 -23.89
N GLU A 735 -13.77 -20.34 -24.77
CA GLU A 735 -13.67 -20.50 -26.22
C GLU A 735 -12.20 -20.55 -26.67
N ALA A 736 -11.37 -19.64 -26.14
CA ALA A 736 -9.94 -19.62 -26.40
C ALA A 736 -9.24 -20.90 -25.91
N LEU A 737 -9.55 -21.40 -24.70
CA LEU A 737 -8.98 -22.65 -24.18
C LEU A 737 -9.36 -23.87 -25.04
N ALA A 738 -10.61 -23.93 -25.52
CA ALA A 738 -11.07 -24.99 -26.42
C ALA A 738 -10.35 -24.94 -27.78
N LEU A 739 -10.09 -23.74 -28.30
CA LEU A 739 -9.29 -23.54 -29.52
C LEU A 739 -7.82 -23.91 -29.30
N LEU A 740 -7.22 -23.52 -28.17
CA LEU A 740 -5.83 -23.82 -27.84
C LEU A 740 -5.58 -25.32 -27.66
N THR A 741 -6.54 -26.03 -27.07
CA THR A 741 -6.49 -27.50 -26.91
C THR A 741 -6.51 -28.20 -28.27
N ARG A 742 -7.42 -27.78 -29.16
CA ARG A 742 -7.46 -28.29 -30.56
C ARG A 742 -6.16 -28.02 -31.32
N LEU A 743 -5.56 -26.84 -31.15
CA LEU A 743 -4.26 -26.50 -31.74
C LEU A 743 -3.09 -27.35 -31.20
N ALA A 744 -3.13 -27.72 -29.92
CA ALA A 744 -2.12 -28.57 -29.30
C ALA A 744 -2.20 -30.03 -29.81
N GLU A 745 -3.41 -30.50 -30.12
CA GLU A 745 -3.66 -31.83 -30.69
C GLU A 745 -3.25 -31.90 -32.17
N ALA A 746 -3.50 -30.84 -32.93
CA ALA A 746 -3.18 -30.70 -34.36
C ALA A 746 -1.71 -30.33 -34.63
N GLY A 747 -0.82 -31.33 -34.62
CA GLY A 747 0.47 -31.38 -35.34
C GLY A 747 1.38 -30.13 -35.35
N THR A 748 1.17 -29.21 -36.29
CA THR A 748 2.11 -28.14 -36.67
C THR A 748 2.26 -27.02 -35.64
N ALA A 749 1.22 -26.73 -34.84
CA ALA A 749 1.25 -25.72 -33.77
C ALA A 749 1.60 -26.30 -32.39
N ARG A 750 1.78 -27.62 -32.28
CA ARG A 750 1.79 -28.38 -31.02
C ARG A 750 2.74 -27.81 -29.96
N ARG A 751 3.98 -27.43 -30.30
CA ARG A 751 4.93 -26.88 -29.30
C ARG A 751 4.52 -25.51 -28.76
N HIS A 752 4.11 -24.59 -29.64
CA HIS A 752 3.71 -23.24 -29.23
C HIS A 752 2.37 -23.26 -28.51
N ALA A 753 1.40 -24.01 -29.02
CA ALA A 753 0.12 -24.25 -28.37
C ALA A 753 0.31 -24.95 -27.02
N ALA A 754 1.15 -25.99 -26.90
CA ALA A 754 1.42 -26.65 -25.62
C ALA A 754 2.16 -25.75 -24.63
N LYS A 755 3.05 -24.85 -25.08
CA LYS A 755 3.71 -23.87 -24.21
C LYS A 755 2.71 -22.81 -23.72
N ALA A 756 1.86 -22.29 -24.60
CA ALA A 756 0.78 -21.36 -24.24
C ALA A 756 -0.24 -22.04 -23.30
N LEU A 757 -0.58 -23.30 -23.58
CA LEU A 757 -1.43 -24.15 -22.75
C LEU A 757 -0.77 -24.45 -21.41
N ALA A 758 0.55 -24.66 -21.33
CA ALA A 758 1.29 -24.87 -20.07
C ALA A 758 1.48 -23.59 -19.25
N LYS A 759 1.52 -22.42 -19.92
CA LYS A 759 1.46 -21.11 -19.25
C LYS A 759 0.06 -20.83 -18.67
N ARG A 760 -0.97 -21.48 -19.21
CA ARG A 760 -2.39 -21.25 -18.88
C ARG A 760 -3.08 -22.44 -18.17
N ARG A 761 -2.45 -23.63 -18.14
CA ARG A 761 -2.81 -24.79 -17.31
C ARG A 761 -1.94 -24.72 -16.05
N PRO A 762 -2.49 -24.93 -14.87
CA PRO A 762 -1.69 -25.15 -13.68
C PRO A 762 -0.81 -26.39 -13.91
N THR A 763 0.49 -26.30 -13.63
CA THR A 763 1.31 -27.50 -13.43
C THR A 763 0.68 -28.27 -12.27
N ALA A 764 0.23 -29.49 -12.59
CA ALA A 764 -0.40 -30.42 -11.66
C ALA A 764 0.48 -30.71 -10.43
#